data_AF-A0A919TBY7-F1
#
_entry.id   AF-A0A919TBY7-F1
#
_cell.length_a   1.000
_cell.length_b   1.000
_cell.length_c   1.000
_cell.angle_alpha   90.00
_cell.angle_beta   90.00
_cell.angle_gamma   90.00
#
_symmetry.space_group_name_H-M   'P 1'
#
loop_
_entity.id
_entity.type
_entity.pdbx_description
1 polymer ?
#
loop_
_entity_poly.entity_id
_entity_poly.type
_entity_poly.pdbx_seq_one_letter_code
_entity_poly.pdbx_strand_id
1 'polypeptide(L)'
;MTSADSASTEGVRVTAQRRRWRSRGYLVTMGTVLSLAGGLGLTVLGLGSADQAVASFDAASWVWSRSKGEVARINGVTAKVDTRVDVPNARGHALEVSQTDRFVILRDVNTGAIGSMDLTTLQEFWNSSSSPGLGVRVALDEDSAFVVDTVQGQVQQLDPRSLGPIGSPLRFPPGITGGVFDGKGKLWIAAPSEGTITAIAPAALPSDSPGSDSAAGPSIVRSEAVAAASHDLTLSTLDDGVAVLDRTTNALFTVRDQAEPVKHTLPLPGPGSLAPRTDGQSVPVTVTDSRHVYVVGEQGVRADFTVPGSGDELQPAVAWEGYFYVADSETGRVHVFDSTGKAQKDITFRKPGGSLELDVREGYLFINAPGSSTARVVDDNHAVRTVDKYADDVLGGDPPPVKADDPPPPPPKPKKPVQSKPGAPRNVRAAAGNAEARVTWQAAADNNAPITRYVVEGAGKVFQVGADQRSLTVTELTNGETYQFAVHAVNKKGDGPTRTSNAVKPTAEVPDAPTAATAEAKPDGTVVVSWPAANGQGLEIKRYTVTAISEGGSAPIGDATGTSLTIPAGQLEYGKQYAFTVVSINERGAGSKASPVSGSVTPFTTPAEPDGVEAATVAETAGAVTVAWQAPADNGRPISKYVVTAGGKTTDVTGGTAVTLTGFGAGETVSVEVRAVNEAGESQPGTATAKTVSAPKVTITGVDPGVNTAKISFTVDQGGGKASCSVASTGGGGSASGSCSSLSVSKLTGGTAYTFTITAKNAAGSATATNKSTTDYRYGIATCNNGENGDTATYCDKDVTGRNGNEIFSVTQQDNDKQTGWAKPGTRLQAYCKKSGEEVYAYIYNSEKKSTWWVQVNYSGKNYIPWAWLNLEGGDELADLPAC
;
A
#
# COMPACT_ATOMS: atom_id res chain seq x y z
N MET A 1 20.70 51.53 69.18
CA MET A 1 21.46 50.59 70.03
C MET A 1 22.44 49.83 69.14
N THR A 2 23.48 49.26 69.74
CA THR A 2 24.60 48.49 69.13
C THR A 2 24.18 47.53 68.00
N SER A 3 24.83 47.36 66.84
CA SER A 3 26.20 47.59 66.29
C SER A 3 27.08 46.33 66.19
N ALA A 4 27.64 46.11 64.98
CA ALA A 4 28.72 45.16 64.65
C ALA A 4 28.35 43.64 64.66
N ASP A 5 29.03 42.75 63.93
CA ASP A 5 30.31 42.90 63.20
C ASP A 5 30.45 42.06 61.89
N SER A 6 31.41 42.48 61.04
CA SER A 6 32.20 41.82 59.96
C SER A 6 31.82 40.41 59.40
N ALA A 7 31.74 40.17 58.07
CA ALA A 7 32.80 40.08 57.00
C ALA A 7 33.52 38.69 56.94
N SER A 8 34.08 38.15 55.83
CA SER A 8 34.33 38.63 54.44
C SER A 8 34.51 37.50 53.38
N THR A 9 34.51 37.86 52.09
CA THR A 9 35.27 37.29 50.92
C THR A 9 35.29 35.79 50.51
N GLU A 10 34.99 35.56 49.20
CA GLU A 10 35.60 34.61 48.23
C GLU A 10 35.50 33.07 48.41
N GLY A 11 35.68 32.31 47.31
CA GLY A 11 36.12 30.89 47.38
C GLY A 11 35.42 29.84 46.48
N VAL A 12 35.56 29.94 45.17
CA VAL A 12 35.26 28.92 44.13
C VAL A 12 35.27 27.43 44.57
N ARG A 13 34.21 26.66 44.21
CA ARG A 13 34.36 25.31 43.58
C ARG A 13 33.08 24.75 42.96
N VAL A 14 33.17 24.38 41.68
CA VAL A 14 32.19 23.51 41.00
C VAL A 14 32.54 22.05 41.27
N THR A 15 31.57 21.25 41.71
CA THR A 15 31.65 19.78 41.65
C THR A 15 30.28 19.21 41.31
N ALA A 16 30.16 18.47 40.21
CA ALA A 16 28.90 17.92 39.76
C ALA A 16 28.56 16.59 40.44
N GLN A 17 27.28 16.37 40.80
CA GLN A 17 26.73 15.03 40.97
C GLN A 17 25.50 14.83 40.09
N ARG A 18 25.58 13.83 39.22
CA ARG A 18 24.48 13.39 38.35
C ARG A 18 23.41 12.70 39.20
N ARG A 19 22.14 13.06 39.02
CA ARG A 19 21.02 12.14 39.29
C ARG A 19 20.23 11.92 38.02
N ARG A 20 20.46 10.78 37.36
CA ARG A 20 19.67 10.33 36.21
C ARG A 20 18.24 10.04 36.69
N TRP A 21 17.25 10.70 36.11
CA TRP A 21 15.92 10.11 35.94
C TRP A 21 15.72 9.78 34.46
N ARG A 22 15.24 8.57 34.19
CA ARG A 22 14.87 8.10 32.86
C ARG A 22 13.34 8.01 32.83
N SER A 23 12.69 8.96 32.19
CA SER A 23 11.30 8.86 31.77
C SER A 23 11.28 8.98 30.25
N ARG A 24 11.13 7.85 29.56
CA ARG A 24 10.69 7.86 28.15
C ARG A 24 9.22 8.25 28.16
N GLY A 25 8.87 9.34 27.51
CA GLY A 25 7.49 9.75 27.23
C GLY A 25 7.48 10.41 25.86
N TYR A 26 6.60 9.96 24.98
CA TYR A 26 6.49 10.51 23.62
C TYR A 26 5.80 11.86 23.69
N LEU A 27 6.56 12.93 23.53
CA LEU A 27 6.05 14.23 23.09
C LEU A 27 6.50 14.43 21.65
N VAL A 28 5.65 14.03 20.71
CA VAL A 28 5.79 14.42 19.30
C VAL A 28 5.21 15.83 19.18
N THR A 29 5.99 16.83 19.59
CA THR A 29 5.69 18.23 19.26
C THR A 29 5.94 18.43 17.77
N MET A 30 4.91 18.30 16.94
CA MET A 30 4.89 18.74 15.52
C MET A 30 4.85 20.28 15.42
N GLY A 31 5.77 20.93 16.13
CA GLY A 31 5.89 22.39 16.19
C GLY A 31 6.81 22.94 15.10
N THR A 32 6.52 22.68 13.83
CA THR A 32 6.90 23.53 12.66
C THR A 32 6.50 22.91 11.32
N VAL A 33 6.58 23.75 10.28
CA VAL A 33 6.33 23.48 8.86
C VAL A 33 4.85 23.39 8.55
N LEU A 34 4.20 24.54 8.69
CA LEU A 34 3.62 25.26 7.55
C LEU A 34 4.14 26.75 7.63
N SER A 35 4.02 27.57 6.57
CA SER A 35 4.30 29.03 6.29
C SER A 35 3.84 29.55 4.86
N LEU A 36 2.75 30.35 4.69
CA LEU A 36 2.05 30.59 3.36
C LEU A 36 2.70 31.55 2.33
N ALA A 37 4.02 31.61 2.28
CA ALA A 37 4.74 32.62 1.49
C ALA A 37 5.00 32.22 0.02
N GLY A 38 3.95 32.16 -0.81
CA GLY A 38 4.07 31.70 -2.21
C GLY A 38 2.91 32.04 -3.15
N GLY A 39 2.03 31.07 -3.42
CA GLY A 39 1.25 31.01 -4.67
C GLY A 39 0.01 31.90 -4.82
N LEU A 40 -0.61 32.37 -3.72
CA LEU A 40 -1.97 32.94 -3.75
C LEU A 40 -2.07 34.45 -4.05
N GLY A 41 -1.12 35.02 -4.80
CA GLY A 41 -1.13 36.44 -5.18
C GLY A 41 -0.39 36.82 -6.46
N LEU A 42 -1.15 37.28 -7.46
CA LEU A 42 -0.71 38.05 -8.65
C LEU A 42 0.21 37.35 -9.68
N THR A 43 -0.36 36.49 -10.52
CA THR A 43 0.17 36.19 -11.87
C THR A 43 -0.15 37.30 -12.90
N VAL A 44 0.11 38.56 -12.55
CA VAL A 44 0.02 39.70 -13.50
C VAL A 44 1.41 40.05 -13.99
N LEU A 45 1.89 39.34 -15.03
CA LEU A 45 2.85 39.82 -16.03
C LEU A 45 3.10 38.76 -17.12
N GLY A 46 2.69 39.04 -18.36
CA GLY A 46 3.43 38.53 -19.53
C GLY A 46 2.87 37.38 -20.39
N LEU A 47 1.58 37.05 -20.36
CA LEU A 47 0.94 36.24 -21.42
C LEU A 47 -0.27 36.94 -22.04
N GLY A 48 -0.59 36.55 -23.28
CA GLY A 48 -1.49 37.30 -24.17
C GLY A 48 -2.98 37.21 -23.80
N SER A 49 -3.75 38.19 -24.26
CA SER A 49 -5.20 38.33 -24.04
C SER A 49 -6.03 37.33 -24.87
N ALA A 50 -5.86 36.04 -24.60
CA ALA A 50 -6.61 34.95 -25.23
C ALA A 50 -6.67 33.66 -24.37
N ASP A 51 -6.71 33.78 -23.04
CA ASP A 51 -7.15 32.72 -22.11
C ASP A 51 -7.48 33.34 -20.73
N GLN A 52 -8.57 34.11 -20.66
CA GLN A 52 -9.20 34.51 -19.39
C GLN A 52 -10.09 33.35 -18.88
N ALA A 53 -9.46 32.21 -18.59
CA ALA A 53 -10.12 31.16 -17.83
C ALA A 53 -10.35 31.69 -16.40
N VAL A 54 -11.61 31.84 -16.00
CA VAL A 54 -11.97 32.17 -14.62
C VAL A 54 -11.52 31.02 -13.74
N ALA A 55 -10.50 31.25 -12.92
CA ALA A 55 -10.14 30.38 -11.81
C ALA A 55 -11.22 30.52 -10.73
N SER A 56 -12.35 29.87 -10.97
CA SER A 56 -13.38 29.60 -9.96
C SER A 56 -12.72 28.87 -8.78
N PHE A 57 -13.12 29.24 -7.56
CA PHE A 57 -12.65 28.57 -6.35
C PHE A 57 -13.45 27.29 -6.10
N ASP A 58 -14.74 27.39 -6.35
CA ASP A 58 -15.68 26.34 -6.75
C ASP A 58 -15.04 25.43 -7.83
N ALA A 59 -15.31 24.13 -7.76
CA ALA A 59 -14.64 23.07 -8.53
C ALA A 59 -13.13 22.88 -8.26
N ALA A 60 -12.78 22.55 -7.00
CA ALA A 60 -11.48 22.01 -6.64
C ALA A 60 -11.56 20.95 -5.52
N SER A 61 -10.64 19.99 -5.50
CA SER A 61 -10.54 18.91 -4.49
C SER A 61 -9.09 18.71 -4.04
N TRP A 62 -8.86 18.58 -2.74
CA TRP A 62 -7.56 18.31 -2.12
C TRP A 62 -7.30 16.80 -2.06
N VAL A 63 -6.16 16.38 -2.61
CA VAL A 63 -5.78 14.95 -2.68
C VAL A 63 -4.37 14.72 -2.16
N TRP A 64 -4.15 13.59 -1.50
CA TRP A 64 -2.91 13.31 -0.77
C TRP A 64 -1.98 12.32 -1.48
N SER A 65 -0.73 12.22 -1.01
CA SER A 65 0.28 11.27 -1.51
C SER A 65 1.05 10.56 -0.39
N ARG A 66 0.78 9.26 -0.19
CA ARG A 66 1.46 8.37 0.78
C ARG A 66 2.98 8.35 0.59
N SER A 67 3.41 8.37 -0.66
CA SER A 67 4.84 8.33 -1.04
C SER A 67 5.62 9.59 -0.68
N LYS A 68 4.90 10.69 -0.41
CA LYS A 68 5.46 12.02 -0.22
C LYS A 68 5.12 12.65 1.13
N GLY A 69 4.04 12.25 1.80
CA GLY A 69 3.56 12.93 3.01
C GLY A 69 3.05 14.34 2.71
N GLU A 70 2.35 14.50 1.59
CA GLU A 70 2.02 15.79 0.96
C GLU A 70 0.55 15.77 0.49
N VAL A 71 -0.13 16.93 0.51
CA VAL A 71 -1.52 17.12 0.03
C VAL A 71 -1.56 18.28 -0.95
N ALA A 72 -2.17 18.07 -2.12
CA ALA A 72 -2.22 19.04 -3.21
C ALA A 72 -3.68 19.37 -3.59
N ARG A 73 -3.99 20.66 -3.75
CA ARG A 73 -5.29 21.11 -4.28
C ARG A 73 -5.31 20.93 -5.79
N ILE A 74 -6.26 20.15 -6.30
CA ILE A 74 -6.50 19.95 -7.73
C ILE A 74 -7.68 20.79 -8.19
N ASN A 75 -7.47 21.56 -9.25
CA ASN A 75 -8.50 22.31 -9.95
C ASN A 75 -9.30 21.40 -10.90
N GLY A 76 -10.63 21.34 -10.75
CA GLY A 76 -11.51 20.57 -11.63
C GLY A 76 -11.62 21.16 -13.03
N VAL A 77 -11.68 22.50 -13.12
CA VAL A 77 -11.81 23.21 -14.40
C VAL A 77 -10.55 23.08 -15.24
N THR A 78 -9.35 23.17 -14.67
CA THR A 78 -8.07 23.13 -15.43
C THR A 78 -7.32 21.81 -15.38
N ALA A 79 -7.68 20.88 -14.49
CA ALA A 79 -6.98 19.61 -14.23
C ALA A 79 -5.47 19.80 -13.91
N LYS A 80 -5.17 20.76 -13.01
CA LYS A 80 -3.82 21.10 -12.52
C LYS A 80 -3.80 21.16 -11.00
N VAL A 81 -2.61 21.19 -10.41
CA VAL A 81 -2.42 21.54 -8.99
C VAL A 81 -2.35 23.06 -8.86
N ASP A 82 -3.13 23.60 -7.93
CA ASP A 82 -3.16 25.04 -7.60
C ASP A 82 -2.24 25.41 -6.41
N THR A 83 -1.97 24.46 -5.50
CA THR A 83 -1.06 24.62 -4.33
C THR A 83 -0.77 23.25 -3.70
N ARG A 84 0.31 23.14 -2.89
CA ARG A 84 0.60 21.95 -2.07
C ARG A 84 1.08 22.29 -0.66
N VAL A 85 0.51 21.54 0.29
CA VAL A 85 0.92 21.38 1.69
C VAL A 85 1.86 20.16 1.88
N ASP A 86 3.00 20.35 2.55
CA ASP A 86 3.76 19.28 3.23
C ASP A 86 3.06 18.95 4.56
N VAL A 87 2.85 17.66 4.88
CA VAL A 87 2.31 17.21 6.18
C VAL A 87 3.45 16.60 7.01
N PRO A 88 3.92 17.27 8.09
CA PRO A 88 5.12 16.84 8.80
C PRO A 88 5.01 15.41 9.35
N ASN A 89 6.02 14.59 9.06
CA ASN A 89 6.14 13.18 9.44
C ASN A 89 5.16 12.19 8.76
N ALA A 90 4.22 12.61 7.91
CA ALA A 90 3.24 11.71 7.29
C ALA A 90 3.77 10.81 6.14
N ARG A 91 5.09 10.72 5.94
CA ARG A 91 5.67 9.92 4.83
C ARG A 91 5.48 8.42 5.09
N GLY A 92 4.71 7.76 4.23
CA GLY A 92 4.31 6.36 4.36
C GLY A 92 3.04 6.13 5.20
N HIS A 93 2.55 7.14 5.92
CA HIS A 93 1.30 7.09 6.66
C HIS A 93 0.10 7.16 5.72
N ALA A 94 -1.08 6.72 6.17
CA ALA A 94 -2.34 7.02 5.52
C ALA A 94 -2.88 8.37 6.03
N LEU A 95 -3.35 9.21 5.11
CA LEU A 95 -4.04 10.46 5.44
C LEU A 95 -5.51 10.37 5.05
N GLU A 96 -6.33 11.05 5.82
CA GLU A 96 -7.76 11.26 5.60
C GLU A 96 -7.97 12.76 5.32
N VAL A 97 -8.80 13.08 4.32
CA VAL A 97 -9.03 14.45 3.85
C VAL A 97 -10.53 14.71 3.79
N SER A 98 -11.01 15.65 4.60
CA SER A 98 -12.42 16.05 4.67
C SER A 98 -12.53 17.52 4.32
N GLN A 99 -13.38 17.89 3.35
CA GLN A 99 -13.26 19.19 2.68
C GLN A 99 -14.59 19.80 2.23
N THR A 100 -14.76 21.10 2.45
CA THR A 100 -15.84 21.98 1.94
C THR A 100 -15.23 23.15 1.15
N ASP A 101 -16.04 24.07 0.63
CA ASP A 101 -15.53 25.25 -0.10
C ASP A 101 -14.77 26.22 0.81
N ARG A 102 -15.04 26.17 2.11
CA ARG A 102 -14.34 26.97 3.11
C ARG A 102 -13.22 26.21 3.83
N PHE A 103 -13.40 24.95 4.20
CA PHE A 103 -12.45 24.27 5.09
C PHE A 103 -11.86 23.01 4.47
N VAL A 104 -10.62 22.70 4.85
CA VAL A 104 -10.03 21.37 4.72
C VAL A 104 -9.61 20.92 6.11
N ILE A 105 -9.98 19.71 6.49
CA ILE A 105 -9.46 19.04 7.69
C ILE A 105 -8.69 17.80 7.24
N LEU A 106 -7.45 17.72 7.69
CA LEU A 106 -6.52 16.63 7.46
C LEU A 106 -6.39 15.81 8.74
N ARG A 107 -6.48 14.50 8.63
CA ARG A 107 -6.20 13.59 9.75
C ARG A 107 -5.15 12.55 9.36
N ASP A 108 -4.12 12.43 10.18
CA ASP A 108 -3.14 11.34 10.07
C ASP A 108 -3.72 10.09 10.74
N VAL A 109 -4.03 9.07 9.94
CA VAL A 109 -4.62 7.81 10.41
C VAL A 109 -3.64 7.03 11.28
N ASN A 110 -2.33 7.18 11.08
CA ASN A 110 -1.29 6.48 11.83
C ASN A 110 -0.95 7.14 13.18
N THR A 111 -1.11 8.46 13.32
CA THR A 111 -0.80 9.19 14.57
C THR A 111 -2.02 9.79 15.29
N GLY A 112 -3.18 9.84 14.65
CA GLY A 112 -4.40 10.45 15.16
C GLY A 112 -4.39 11.98 15.17
N ALA A 113 -3.30 12.64 14.72
CA ALA A 113 -3.21 14.09 14.66
C ALA A 113 -4.23 14.69 13.68
N ILE A 114 -4.85 15.81 14.05
CA ILE A 114 -5.82 16.53 13.21
C ILE A 114 -5.31 17.95 12.98
N GLY A 115 -5.28 18.35 11.71
CA GLY A 115 -5.00 19.71 11.25
C GLY A 115 -6.15 20.26 10.42
N SER A 116 -6.31 21.58 10.40
CA SER A 116 -7.32 22.25 9.58
C SER A 116 -6.74 23.46 8.85
N MET A 117 -7.39 23.85 7.76
CA MET A 117 -7.10 25.04 6.95
C MET A 117 -8.42 25.72 6.56
N ASP A 118 -8.54 27.03 6.81
CA ASP A 118 -9.59 27.89 6.26
C ASP A 118 -9.11 28.45 4.91
N LEU A 119 -9.74 28.04 3.81
CA LEU A 119 -9.42 28.42 2.43
C LEU A 119 -9.72 29.89 2.12
N THR A 120 -10.53 30.57 2.94
CA THR A 120 -10.89 31.99 2.75
C THR A 120 -9.91 32.94 3.45
N THR A 121 -9.35 32.53 4.59
CA THR A 121 -8.39 33.33 5.37
C THR A 121 -6.96 32.83 5.24
N LEU A 122 -6.77 31.62 4.71
CA LEU A 122 -5.49 30.93 4.58
C LEU A 122 -4.79 30.72 5.95
N GLN A 123 -5.60 30.55 7.00
CA GLN A 123 -5.18 30.22 8.37
C GLN A 123 -5.28 28.71 8.61
N GLU A 124 -4.48 28.21 9.54
CA GLU A 124 -4.32 26.78 9.78
C GLU A 124 -4.15 26.48 11.27
N PHE A 125 -4.73 25.37 11.73
CA PHE A 125 -4.76 24.99 13.14
C PHE A 125 -4.37 23.52 13.29
N TRP A 126 -3.29 23.25 14.05
CA TRP A 126 -2.71 21.90 14.26
C TRP A 126 -2.58 21.62 15.77
N ASN A 127 -3.68 21.82 16.48
CA ASN A 127 -3.73 21.85 17.94
C ASN A 127 -4.55 20.68 18.54
N SER A 128 -5.09 19.78 17.70
CA SER A 128 -6.07 18.75 18.08
C SER A 128 -5.63 17.34 17.64
N SER A 129 -6.18 16.32 18.31
CA SER A 129 -5.91 14.92 18.00
C SER A 129 -7.06 14.00 18.40
N SER A 130 -7.02 12.80 17.83
CA SER A 130 -8.00 11.72 17.96
C SER A 130 -7.29 10.41 18.30
N SER A 131 -8.06 9.34 18.53
CA SER A 131 -7.50 7.98 18.53
C SER A 131 -6.88 7.70 17.14
N PRO A 132 -5.64 7.19 17.03
CA PRO A 132 -5.10 6.69 15.77
C PRO A 132 -5.91 5.49 15.27
N GLY A 133 -5.89 5.22 13.96
CA GLY A 133 -6.55 4.08 13.31
C GLY A 133 -7.74 4.46 12.43
N LEU A 134 -8.20 3.52 11.60
CA LEU A 134 -9.33 3.72 10.66
C LEU A 134 -10.71 3.82 11.33
N GLY A 135 -10.81 3.46 12.61
CA GLY A 135 -12.04 3.49 13.39
C GLY A 135 -12.44 4.89 13.87
N VAL A 136 -11.66 5.93 13.58
CA VAL A 136 -12.08 7.33 13.75
C VAL A 136 -12.04 8.01 12.39
N ARG A 137 -13.01 8.90 12.14
CA ARG A 137 -13.06 9.77 10.96
C ARG A 137 -13.46 11.20 11.29
N VAL A 138 -13.21 12.12 10.36
CA VAL A 138 -13.68 13.50 10.39
C VAL A 138 -14.78 13.69 9.35
N ALA A 139 -15.99 14.02 9.79
CA ALA A 139 -17.04 14.54 8.91
C ALA A 139 -16.92 16.07 8.84
N LEU A 140 -17.19 16.64 7.67
CA LEU A 140 -17.21 18.09 7.44
C LEU A 140 -18.30 18.41 6.40
N ASP A 141 -19.10 19.44 6.67
CA ASP A 141 -20.14 19.97 5.78
C ASP A 141 -20.34 21.47 6.08
N GLU A 142 -20.42 22.31 5.03
CA GLU A 142 -20.28 23.77 5.11
C GLU A 142 -19.23 24.25 6.13
N ASP A 143 -19.70 24.84 7.24
CA ASP A 143 -18.95 25.38 8.39
C ASP A 143 -18.96 24.43 9.62
N SER A 144 -19.45 23.19 9.48
CA SER A 144 -19.67 22.21 10.57
C SER A 144 -18.75 20.98 10.48
N ALA A 145 -17.89 20.78 11.49
CA ALA A 145 -17.00 19.62 11.58
C ALA A 145 -17.37 18.66 12.72
N PHE A 146 -17.14 17.35 12.56
CA PHE A 146 -17.29 16.35 13.62
C PHE A 146 -16.16 15.32 13.58
N VAL A 147 -15.64 14.95 14.76
CA VAL A 147 -14.85 13.73 14.95
C VAL A 147 -15.79 12.60 15.37
N VAL A 148 -15.76 11.50 14.63
CA VAL A 148 -16.60 10.31 14.83
C VAL A 148 -15.69 9.12 15.14
N ASP A 149 -15.55 8.76 16.42
CA ASP A 149 -14.88 7.54 16.86
C ASP A 149 -15.91 6.39 16.83
N THR A 150 -15.91 5.65 15.73
CA THR A 150 -16.87 4.57 15.47
C THR A 150 -16.73 3.41 16.45
N VAL A 151 -15.50 3.11 16.86
CA VAL A 151 -15.18 1.99 17.75
C VAL A 151 -15.59 2.31 19.19
N GLN A 152 -15.38 3.54 19.65
CA GLN A 152 -15.77 3.99 20.99
C GLN A 152 -17.22 4.51 21.07
N GLY A 153 -17.91 4.69 19.94
CA GLY A 153 -19.28 5.21 19.87
C GLY A 153 -19.39 6.69 20.24
N GLN A 154 -18.40 7.52 19.89
CA GLN A 154 -18.35 8.94 20.27
C GLN A 154 -18.42 9.87 19.06
N VAL A 155 -19.27 10.89 19.13
CA VAL A 155 -19.47 11.91 18.08
C VAL A 155 -19.31 13.29 18.71
N GLN A 156 -18.20 13.96 18.40
CA GLN A 156 -17.83 15.28 18.93
C GLN A 156 -17.83 16.31 17.80
N GLN A 157 -18.68 17.34 17.88
CA GLN A 157 -18.59 18.48 16.97
C GLN A 157 -17.35 19.31 17.29
N LEU A 158 -16.65 19.79 16.25
CA LEU A 158 -15.56 20.76 16.35
C LEU A 158 -15.95 22.07 15.64
N ASP A 159 -15.35 23.18 16.07
CA ASP A 159 -15.28 24.39 15.28
C ASP A 159 -14.13 24.28 14.27
N PRO A 160 -14.37 24.22 12.95
CA PRO A 160 -13.29 24.06 11.96
C PRO A 160 -12.32 25.25 11.91
N ARG A 161 -12.65 26.39 12.52
CA ARG A 161 -11.79 27.59 12.63
C ARG A 161 -10.79 27.51 13.79
N SER A 162 -10.80 26.44 14.59
CA SER A 162 -9.91 26.29 15.75
C SER A 162 -9.65 24.85 16.20
N LEU A 163 -10.39 23.88 15.64
CA LEU A 163 -10.52 22.49 16.11
C LEU A 163 -10.94 22.34 17.58
N GLY A 164 -11.48 23.41 18.19
CA GLY A 164 -12.05 23.39 19.53
C GLY A 164 -13.38 22.63 19.59
N PRO A 165 -13.63 21.80 20.63
CA PRO A 165 -14.87 21.03 20.74
C PRO A 165 -16.08 21.93 21.04
N ILE A 166 -17.15 21.76 20.27
CA ILE A 166 -18.45 22.42 20.50
C ILE A 166 -19.36 21.49 21.30
N GLY A 167 -19.83 21.96 22.46
CA GLY A 167 -20.68 21.20 23.36
C GLY A 167 -20.00 19.98 23.98
N SER A 168 -20.80 19.05 24.50
CA SER A 168 -20.34 17.73 24.96
C SER A 168 -20.48 16.69 23.84
N PRO A 169 -19.62 15.66 23.80
CA PRO A 169 -19.72 14.62 22.77
C PRO A 169 -21.00 13.80 22.95
N LEU A 170 -21.71 13.57 21.85
CA LEU A 170 -22.79 12.60 21.80
C LEU A 170 -22.19 11.19 21.93
N ARG A 171 -22.89 10.31 22.65
CA ARG A 171 -22.46 8.95 22.93
C ARG A 171 -23.51 7.95 22.52
N PHE A 172 -23.06 6.95 21.78
CA PHE A 172 -23.84 5.86 21.22
C PHE A 172 -23.27 4.53 21.72
N PRO A 173 -23.96 3.40 21.50
CA PRO A 173 -23.37 2.08 21.67
C PRO A 173 -22.03 1.96 20.90
N PRO A 174 -20.98 1.36 21.49
CA PRO A 174 -19.71 1.12 20.79
C PRO A 174 -19.89 0.30 19.51
N GLY A 175 -19.12 0.61 18.48
CA GLY A 175 -19.22 -0.02 17.16
C GLY A 175 -20.33 0.54 16.28
N ILE A 176 -20.45 1.86 16.20
CA ILE A 176 -21.29 2.55 15.20
C ILE A 176 -20.65 2.45 13.79
N THR A 177 -21.34 2.96 12.78
CA THR A 177 -20.81 3.25 11.44
C THR A 177 -21.52 4.46 10.83
N GLY A 178 -21.11 4.89 9.63
CA GLY A 178 -21.50 6.17 9.03
C GLY A 178 -20.61 7.29 9.55
N GLY A 179 -21.21 8.39 9.99
CA GLY A 179 -20.48 9.63 10.28
C GLY A 179 -20.21 10.40 8.99
N VAL A 180 -21.24 10.57 8.16
CA VAL A 180 -21.22 11.32 6.90
C VAL A 180 -22.44 12.25 6.89
N PHE A 181 -22.36 13.38 6.19
CA PHE A 181 -23.44 14.34 6.06
C PHE A 181 -24.38 14.03 4.89
N ASP A 182 -25.69 14.26 5.07
CA ASP A 182 -26.66 14.35 3.97
C ASP A 182 -26.60 15.71 3.27
N GLY A 183 -27.22 15.84 2.09
CA GLY A 183 -27.31 17.11 1.36
C GLY A 183 -28.18 18.20 2.03
N LYS A 184 -28.50 18.04 3.32
CA LYS A 184 -29.25 18.98 4.17
C LYS A 184 -28.53 19.25 5.50
N GLY A 185 -27.22 18.99 5.56
CA GLY A 185 -26.35 19.30 6.69
C GLY A 185 -26.60 18.51 7.96
N LYS A 186 -27.18 17.30 7.87
CA LYS A 186 -27.33 16.39 9.02
C LYS A 186 -26.30 15.27 8.95
N LEU A 187 -25.58 15.08 10.05
CA LEU A 187 -24.65 13.96 10.20
C LEU A 187 -25.46 12.69 10.52
N TRP A 188 -25.33 11.66 9.68
CA TRP A 188 -25.99 10.37 9.88
C TRP A 188 -25.03 9.30 10.39
N ILE A 189 -25.48 8.53 11.39
CA ILE A 189 -24.81 7.32 11.89
C ILE A 189 -25.79 6.15 11.99
N ALA A 190 -25.27 4.93 12.07
CA ALA A 190 -26.00 3.74 12.50
C ALA A 190 -25.35 3.12 13.74
N ALA A 191 -26.17 2.54 14.63
CA ALA A 191 -25.75 1.73 15.77
C ALA A 191 -26.22 0.28 15.58
N PRO A 192 -25.43 -0.56 14.89
CA PRO A 192 -25.73 -1.98 14.62
C PRO A 192 -26.17 -2.79 15.86
N SER A 193 -25.57 -2.52 17.01
CA SER A 193 -25.89 -3.16 18.30
C SER A 193 -27.30 -2.85 18.84
N GLU A 194 -27.98 -1.83 18.32
CA GLU A 194 -29.40 -1.53 18.61
C GLU A 194 -30.31 -1.72 17.37
N GLY A 195 -29.74 -1.83 16.16
CA GLY A 195 -30.49 -1.86 14.90
C GLY A 195 -31.00 -0.48 14.45
N THR A 196 -30.46 0.59 15.04
CA THR A 196 -30.94 1.97 14.88
C THR A 196 -30.06 2.81 13.97
N ILE A 197 -30.67 3.84 13.37
CA ILE A 197 -29.98 4.96 12.73
C ILE A 197 -30.33 6.26 13.43
N THR A 198 -29.44 7.24 13.37
CA THR A 198 -29.62 8.55 14.02
C THR A 198 -29.10 9.68 13.14
N ALA A 199 -29.92 10.72 12.96
CA ALA A 199 -29.54 11.99 12.35
C ALA A 199 -29.24 13.03 13.43
N ILE A 200 -28.10 13.69 13.29
CA ILE A 200 -27.58 14.68 14.23
C ILE A 200 -27.51 16.03 13.51
N ALA A 201 -28.15 17.05 14.08
CA ALA A 201 -28.00 18.43 13.62
C ALA A 201 -26.79 19.09 14.31
N PRO A 202 -25.93 19.80 13.57
CA PRO A 202 -24.88 20.63 14.16
C PRO A 202 -25.43 21.69 15.11
N ALA A 203 -24.64 22.00 16.14
CA ALA A 203 -24.74 23.26 16.87
C ALA A 203 -24.30 24.44 15.99
N ALA A 204 -24.84 25.63 16.25
CA ALA A 204 -24.31 26.87 15.70
C ALA A 204 -22.89 27.13 16.23
N LEU A 205 -22.00 27.62 15.35
CA LEU A 205 -20.65 28.00 15.75
C LEU A 205 -20.66 29.17 16.77
N PRO A 206 -19.70 29.22 17.71
CA PRO A 206 -19.52 30.38 18.59
C PRO A 206 -19.26 31.66 17.79
N SER A 207 -20.03 32.72 18.05
CA SER A 207 -19.77 34.04 17.48
C SER A 207 -18.53 34.69 18.09
N ASP A 208 -17.79 35.47 17.30
CA ASP A 208 -16.54 36.14 17.72
C ASP A 208 -16.72 37.22 18.81
N SER A 209 -17.96 37.46 19.26
CA SER A 209 -18.30 38.35 20.39
C SER A 209 -18.43 37.55 21.70
N PRO A 210 -17.52 37.72 22.68
CA PRO A 210 -17.61 37.02 23.96
C PRO A 210 -18.71 37.65 24.84
N GLY A 211 -19.81 36.94 25.11
CA GLY A 211 -20.81 37.44 26.08
C GLY A 211 -22.16 36.73 26.19
N SER A 212 -22.55 35.87 25.25
CA SER A 212 -23.85 35.16 25.27
C SER A 212 -23.68 33.65 25.43
N ASP A 213 -24.43 33.08 26.37
CA ASP A 213 -24.82 31.67 26.62
C ASP A 213 -23.96 30.51 26.08
N SER A 214 -23.75 29.49 26.91
CA SER A 214 -23.08 28.24 26.51
C SER A 214 -23.75 27.65 25.26
N ALA A 215 -23.03 27.66 24.13
CA ALA A 215 -23.51 27.12 22.86
C ALA A 215 -24.10 25.72 23.06
N ALA A 216 -25.38 25.56 22.72
CA ALA A 216 -26.06 24.27 22.82
C ALA A 216 -25.31 23.26 21.94
N GLY A 217 -24.96 22.10 22.48
CA GLY A 217 -24.22 21.08 21.73
C GLY A 217 -25.01 20.48 20.56
N PRO A 218 -24.35 19.70 19.70
CA PRO A 218 -25.02 18.98 18.61
C PRO A 218 -26.18 18.14 19.15
N SER A 219 -27.26 18.04 18.36
CA SER A 219 -28.54 17.49 18.84
C SER A 219 -29.09 16.39 17.93
N ILE A 220 -29.67 15.36 18.54
CA ILE A 220 -30.35 14.29 17.81
C ILE A 220 -31.71 14.81 17.33
N VAL A 221 -31.93 14.81 16.02
CA VAL A 221 -33.16 15.32 15.38
C VAL A 221 -34.05 14.23 14.79
N ARG A 222 -33.50 13.03 14.54
CA ARG A 222 -34.26 11.83 14.13
C ARG A 222 -33.50 10.59 14.62
N SER A 223 -34.19 9.58 15.13
CA SER A 223 -33.58 8.30 15.51
C SER A 223 -34.61 7.17 15.36
N GLU A 224 -34.28 6.12 14.61
CA GLU A 224 -35.25 5.12 14.15
C GLU A 224 -34.63 3.72 14.09
N ALA A 225 -35.42 2.70 14.40
CA ALA A 225 -35.02 1.30 14.24
C ALA A 225 -35.34 0.82 12.81
N VAL A 226 -34.29 0.49 12.05
CA VAL A 226 -34.42 -0.06 10.69
C VAL A 226 -34.18 -1.57 10.64
N ALA A 227 -33.43 -2.12 11.61
CA ALA A 227 -33.15 -3.54 11.74
C ALA A 227 -33.38 -4.02 13.19
N ALA A 228 -33.15 -5.31 13.45
CA ALA A 228 -33.03 -5.78 14.81
C ALA A 228 -31.61 -5.55 15.36
N ALA A 229 -31.48 -5.56 16.69
CA ALA A 229 -30.20 -5.44 17.37
C ALA A 229 -29.20 -6.51 16.90
N SER A 230 -27.94 -6.10 16.72
CA SER A 230 -26.82 -6.89 16.21
C SER A 230 -26.94 -7.36 14.75
N HIS A 231 -27.80 -6.73 13.94
CA HIS A 231 -27.70 -6.86 12.48
C HIS A 231 -26.50 -6.06 11.95
N ASP A 232 -25.80 -6.62 10.98
CA ASP A 232 -24.74 -5.95 10.22
C ASP A 232 -25.33 -4.86 9.30
N LEU A 233 -25.00 -3.59 9.57
CA LEU A 233 -25.50 -2.42 8.86
C LEU A 233 -24.35 -1.65 8.19
N THR A 234 -24.59 -1.17 6.97
CA THR A 234 -23.76 -0.15 6.31
C THR A 234 -24.67 0.95 5.74
N LEU A 235 -24.16 2.17 5.54
CA LEU A 235 -24.97 3.31 5.10
C LEU A 235 -24.30 4.19 4.04
N SER A 236 -25.12 4.88 3.27
CA SER A 236 -24.78 5.91 2.29
C SER A 236 -25.64 7.13 2.56
N THR A 237 -25.06 8.33 2.64
CA THR A 237 -25.88 9.54 2.68
C THR A 237 -26.41 9.91 1.31
N LEU A 238 -27.54 10.61 1.30
CA LEU A 238 -28.29 11.04 0.12
C LEU A 238 -28.44 12.56 0.15
N ASP A 239 -28.94 13.16 -0.93
CA ASP A 239 -29.23 14.60 -1.00
C ASP A 239 -30.25 15.09 0.04
N ASP A 240 -31.09 14.19 0.58
CA ASP A 240 -32.18 14.50 1.50
C ASP A 240 -32.38 13.50 2.66
N GLY A 241 -31.35 12.70 2.95
CA GLY A 241 -31.37 11.73 4.06
C GLY A 241 -30.32 10.63 3.92
N VAL A 242 -30.71 9.38 4.18
CA VAL A 242 -29.79 8.23 4.22
C VAL A 242 -30.38 6.96 3.60
N ALA A 243 -29.52 6.16 2.98
CA ALA A 243 -29.79 4.77 2.61
C ALA A 243 -28.99 3.83 3.53
N VAL A 244 -29.62 2.76 4.02
CA VAL A 244 -29.04 1.85 5.02
C VAL A 244 -29.28 0.42 4.58
N LEU A 245 -28.22 -0.33 4.35
CA LEU A 245 -28.27 -1.73 3.96
C LEU A 245 -28.08 -2.63 5.19
N ASP A 246 -29.13 -3.34 5.55
CA ASP A 246 -29.06 -4.51 6.43
C ASP A 246 -28.48 -5.68 5.62
N ARG A 247 -27.21 -5.99 5.87
CA ARG A 247 -26.44 -7.08 5.24
C ARG A 247 -26.79 -8.45 5.83
N THR A 248 -27.55 -8.49 6.93
CA THR A 248 -28.06 -9.72 7.55
C THR A 248 -29.36 -10.20 6.88
N THR A 249 -30.19 -9.27 6.39
CA THR A 249 -31.46 -9.60 5.68
C THR A 249 -31.51 -9.18 4.21
N ASN A 250 -30.39 -8.69 3.66
CA ASN A 250 -30.27 -8.12 2.31
C ASN A 250 -31.38 -7.09 2.03
N ALA A 251 -31.63 -6.20 2.99
CA ALA A 251 -32.66 -5.19 2.89
C ALA A 251 -32.06 -3.77 2.89
N LEU A 252 -32.29 -3.05 1.81
CA LEU A 252 -32.01 -1.62 1.74
C LEU A 252 -33.21 -0.84 2.25
N PHE A 253 -32.99 -0.02 3.27
CA PHE A 253 -33.92 1.00 3.74
C PHE A 253 -33.49 2.36 3.18
N THR A 254 -34.44 3.18 2.74
CA THR A 254 -34.18 4.59 2.42
C THR A 254 -35.05 5.48 3.29
N VAL A 255 -34.42 6.52 3.84
CA VAL A 255 -34.98 7.36 4.90
C VAL A 255 -34.73 8.82 4.52
N ARG A 256 -35.71 9.43 3.85
CA ARG A 256 -35.67 10.80 3.32
C ARG A 256 -36.60 11.72 4.12
N ASP A 257 -36.19 12.98 4.33
CA ASP A 257 -36.90 14.04 5.07
C ASP A 257 -37.57 13.60 6.39
N GLN A 258 -38.91 13.58 6.46
CA GLN A 258 -39.74 13.08 7.57
C GLN A 258 -40.70 11.95 7.10
N ALA A 259 -40.40 11.30 5.98
CA ALA A 259 -41.15 10.14 5.51
C ALA A 259 -40.68 8.86 6.23
N GLU A 260 -41.62 7.95 6.48
CA GLU A 260 -41.36 6.60 7.04
C GLU A 260 -40.32 5.83 6.20
N PRO A 261 -39.44 5.00 6.81
CA PRO A 261 -38.44 4.21 6.08
C PRO A 261 -39.04 3.30 4.98
N VAL A 262 -38.60 3.51 3.74
CA VAL A 262 -39.00 2.67 2.59
C VAL A 262 -38.04 1.49 2.46
N LYS A 263 -38.55 0.27 2.56
CA LYS A 263 -37.77 -0.99 2.53
C LYS A 263 -37.84 -1.69 1.17
N HIS A 264 -36.67 -2.01 0.61
CA HIS A 264 -36.50 -2.91 -0.53
C HIS A 264 -35.65 -4.12 -0.13
N THR A 265 -36.21 -5.33 -0.18
CA THR A 265 -35.41 -6.57 -0.08
C THR A 265 -34.78 -6.88 -1.43
N LEU A 266 -33.47 -7.11 -1.44
CA LEU A 266 -32.65 -7.23 -2.64
C LEU A 266 -32.19 -8.69 -2.85
N PRO A 267 -32.10 -9.17 -4.11
CA PRO A 267 -31.72 -10.54 -4.43
C PRO A 267 -30.19 -10.74 -4.40
N LEU A 268 -29.50 -10.24 -3.36
CA LEU A 268 -28.03 -10.27 -3.30
C LEU A 268 -27.53 -11.71 -3.06
N PRO A 269 -26.54 -12.19 -3.83
CA PRO A 269 -25.95 -13.53 -3.65
C PRO A 269 -24.94 -13.60 -2.50
N GLY A 270 -24.56 -12.45 -1.94
CA GLY A 270 -23.60 -12.27 -0.85
C GLY A 270 -23.80 -10.90 -0.19
N PRO A 271 -22.98 -10.51 0.78
CA PRO A 271 -23.14 -9.26 1.52
C PRO A 271 -22.87 -8.05 0.62
N GLY A 272 -23.81 -7.12 0.53
CA GLY A 272 -23.62 -5.88 -0.22
C GLY A 272 -22.79 -4.83 0.52
N SER A 273 -22.34 -3.82 -0.22
CA SER A 273 -21.65 -2.62 0.26
C SER A 273 -22.22 -1.36 -0.40
N LEU A 274 -22.01 -0.21 0.24
CA LEU A 274 -22.50 1.10 -0.15
C LEU A 274 -21.35 2.12 -0.21
N ALA A 275 -21.43 3.08 -1.13
CA ALA A 275 -20.51 4.23 -1.13
C ALA A 275 -20.85 5.17 0.05
N PRO A 276 -19.90 5.93 0.63
CA PRO A 276 -20.18 6.80 1.79
C PRO A 276 -21.30 7.83 1.54
N ARG A 277 -21.40 8.30 0.29
CA ARG A 277 -22.46 9.16 -0.24
C ARG A 277 -22.94 8.59 -1.59
N THR A 278 -24.21 8.79 -1.90
CA THR A 278 -24.83 8.52 -3.20
C THR A 278 -25.61 9.74 -3.64
N ASP A 279 -25.21 10.36 -4.75
CA ASP A 279 -25.93 11.49 -5.32
C ASP A 279 -27.12 11.02 -6.17
N GLY A 280 -28.26 11.70 -6.01
CA GLY A 280 -29.48 11.50 -6.77
C GLY A 280 -30.44 10.42 -6.25
N GLN A 281 -31.28 9.93 -7.18
CA GLN A 281 -32.49 9.16 -6.84
C GLN A 281 -32.31 7.63 -6.79
N SER A 282 -31.11 7.07 -6.94
CA SER A 282 -30.95 5.61 -6.92
C SER A 282 -29.63 5.15 -6.33
N VAL A 283 -29.73 4.19 -5.41
CA VAL A 283 -28.64 3.68 -4.58
C VAL A 283 -28.02 2.45 -5.24
N PRO A 284 -26.74 2.51 -5.65
CA PRO A 284 -26.04 1.32 -6.11
C PRO A 284 -25.57 0.50 -4.90
N VAL A 285 -25.84 -0.81 -4.93
CA VAL A 285 -25.36 -1.79 -3.95
C VAL A 285 -24.39 -2.73 -4.65
N THR A 286 -23.10 -2.67 -4.29
CA THR A 286 -22.08 -3.56 -4.84
C THR A 286 -21.99 -4.84 -3.99
N VAL A 287 -21.94 -6.01 -4.61
CA VAL A 287 -21.65 -7.30 -3.97
C VAL A 287 -20.31 -7.79 -4.51
N THR A 288 -19.25 -7.50 -3.75
CA THR A 288 -17.82 -7.68 -4.10
C THR A 288 -17.50 -9.07 -4.63
N ASP A 289 -17.88 -10.10 -3.88
CA ASP A 289 -17.52 -11.51 -4.10
C ASP A 289 -18.10 -12.04 -5.41
N SER A 290 -19.26 -11.50 -5.82
CA SER A 290 -19.94 -11.81 -7.08
C SER A 290 -19.64 -10.81 -8.21
N ARG A 291 -18.83 -9.79 -7.92
CA ARG A 291 -18.54 -8.64 -8.77
C ARG A 291 -19.79 -8.03 -9.41
N HIS A 292 -20.85 -7.82 -8.62
CA HIS A 292 -22.16 -7.40 -9.11
C HIS A 292 -22.61 -6.06 -8.51
N VAL A 293 -23.34 -5.25 -9.27
CA VAL A 293 -23.98 -4.02 -8.78
C VAL A 293 -25.49 -4.10 -9.01
N TYR A 294 -26.27 -3.74 -7.99
CA TYR A 294 -27.72 -3.61 -8.05
C TYR A 294 -28.11 -2.15 -7.83
N VAL A 295 -28.75 -1.51 -8.81
CA VAL A 295 -29.15 -0.11 -8.73
C VAL A 295 -30.61 -0.02 -8.27
N VAL A 296 -30.82 0.49 -7.06
CA VAL A 296 -32.14 0.52 -6.40
C VAL A 296 -32.74 1.92 -6.47
N GLY A 297 -33.90 2.06 -7.10
CA GLY A 297 -34.73 3.27 -7.07
C GLY A 297 -35.99 3.06 -6.21
N GLU A 298 -36.90 4.05 -6.20
CA GLU A 298 -38.12 4.07 -5.36
C GLU A 298 -39.04 2.84 -5.51
N GLN A 299 -38.95 2.11 -6.63
CA GLN A 299 -39.77 0.93 -6.92
C GLN A 299 -38.99 -0.39 -6.78
N GLY A 300 -37.76 -0.35 -6.26
CA GLY A 300 -36.83 -1.49 -6.17
C GLY A 300 -35.71 -1.42 -7.21
N VAL A 301 -35.13 -2.59 -7.55
CA VAL A 301 -34.03 -2.68 -8.51
C VAL A 301 -34.48 -2.21 -9.90
N ARG A 302 -33.84 -1.17 -10.44
CA ARG A 302 -34.13 -0.59 -11.77
C ARG A 302 -33.18 -1.08 -12.86
N ALA A 303 -31.97 -1.47 -12.47
CA ALA A 303 -30.91 -2.01 -13.33
C ALA A 303 -29.91 -2.80 -12.45
N ASP A 304 -29.27 -3.80 -13.02
CA ASP A 304 -28.24 -4.60 -12.37
C ASP A 304 -27.20 -5.06 -13.41
N PHE A 305 -25.94 -5.18 -13.01
CA PHE A 305 -24.83 -5.48 -13.91
C PHE A 305 -23.62 -6.11 -13.23
N THR A 306 -22.86 -6.91 -13.99
CA THR A 306 -21.61 -7.53 -13.56
C THR A 306 -20.40 -6.65 -13.94
N VAL A 307 -19.46 -6.50 -13.01
CA VAL A 307 -18.21 -5.74 -13.18
C VAL A 307 -17.10 -6.69 -13.69
N PRO A 308 -16.52 -6.44 -14.88
CA PRO A 308 -15.48 -7.30 -15.45
C PRO A 308 -14.29 -7.49 -14.51
N GLY A 309 -13.66 -8.67 -14.53
CA GLY A 309 -12.44 -8.97 -13.77
C GLY A 309 -12.50 -10.27 -12.98
N SER A 310 -11.61 -10.38 -12.01
CA SER A 310 -11.46 -11.44 -11.01
C SER A 310 -11.08 -10.81 -9.68
N GLY A 311 -11.12 -11.57 -8.58
CA GLY A 311 -10.83 -11.02 -7.25
C GLY A 311 -12.01 -10.22 -6.67
N ASP A 312 -11.93 -9.99 -5.36
CA ASP A 312 -12.95 -9.37 -4.50
C ASP A 312 -12.60 -7.93 -4.07
N GLU A 313 -11.44 -7.40 -4.45
CA GLU A 313 -11.00 -6.00 -4.18
C GLU A 313 -11.75 -4.92 -4.99
N LEU A 314 -13.07 -5.06 -5.13
CA LEU A 314 -13.95 -4.02 -5.66
C LEU A 314 -14.40 -3.05 -4.56
N GLN A 315 -14.39 -1.77 -4.90
CA GLN A 315 -15.00 -0.73 -4.08
C GLN A 315 -16.52 -0.65 -4.33
N PRO A 316 -17.29 -0.07 -3.40
CA PRO A 316 -18.67 0.31 -3.67
C PRO A 316 -18.76 1.22 -4.90
N ALA A 317 -19.81 1.05 -5.71
CA ALA A 317 -20.00 1.85 -6.91
C ALA A 317 -20.41 3.29 -6.54
N VAL A 318 -19.65 4.28 -6.99
CA VAL A 318 -19.98 5.70 -6.84
C VAL A 318 -20.92 6.11 -7.97
N ALA A 319 -22.06 6.70 -7.62
CA ALA A 319 -23.00 7.27 -8.59
C ALA A 319 -22.64 8.75 -8.85
N TRP A 320 -22.48 9.15 -10.11
CA TRP A 320 -22.24 10.55 -10.49
C TRP A 320 -22.82 10.84 -11.88
N GLU A 321 -23.62 11.91 -12.01
CA GLU A 321 -24.36 12.31 -13.22
C GLU A 321 -25.02 11.15 -13.98
N GLY A 322 -25.70 10.27 -13.22
CA GLY A 322 -26.41 9.10 -13.76
C GLY A 322 -25.52 7.94 -14.23
N TYR A 323 -24.19 8.05 -14.12
CA TYR A 323 -23.23 6.98 -14.38
C TYR A 323 -22.76 6.33 -13.07
N PHE A 324 -22.22 5.11 -13.18
CA PHE A 324 -21.67 4.35 -12.05
C PHE A 324 -20.18 4.08 -12.26
N TYR A 325 -19.39 4.40 -11.24
CA TYR A 325 -17.93 4.28 -11.23
C TYR A 325 -17.53 3.27 -10.17
N VAL A 326 -17.00 2.12 -10.59
CA VAL A 326 -16.61 1.02 -9.69
C VAL A 326 -15.09 0.88 -9.73
N ALA A 327 -14.42 1.26 -8.65
CA ALA A 327 -12.98 1.10 -8.55
C ALA A 327 -12.60 -0.35 -8.21
N ASP A 328 -11.51 -0.80 -8.82
CA ASP A 328 -10.91 -2.11 -8.66
C ASP A 328 -9.46 -1.90 -8.20
N SER A 329 -9.18 -2.22 -6.93
CA SER A 329 -7.88 -1.93 -6.31
C SER A 329 -6.77 -2.85 -6.84
N GLU A 330 -7.08 -4.13 -7.08
CA GLU A 330 -6.16 -5.15 -7.61
C GLU A 330 -5.54 -4.72 -8.95
N THR A 331 -6.36 -4.23 -9.89
CA THR A 331 -5.91 -3.84 -11.23
C THR A 331 -5.65 -2.35 -11.40
N GLY A 332 -6.05 -1.51 -10.43
CA GLY A 332 -5.93 -0.05 -10.50
C GLY A 332 -6.82 0.59 -11.56
N ARG A 333 -8.03 0.06 -11.74
CA ARG A 333 -9.04 0.56 -12.68
C ARG A 333 -10.19 1.25 -11.96
N VAL A 334 -10.91 2.08 -12.72
CA VAL A 334 -12.32 2.38 -12.44
C VAL A 334 -13.13 1.96 -13.65
N HIS A 335 -13.99 0.95 -13.47
CA HIS A 335 -14.96 0.52 -14.46
C HIS A 335 -16.14 1.48 -14.47
N VAL A 336 -16.57 1.89 -15.66
CA VAL A 336 -17.58 2.94 -15.85
C VAL A 336 -18.79 2.35 -16.56
N PHE A 337 -19.99 2.62 -16.04
CA PHE A 337 -21.27 2.15 -16.59
C PHE A 337 -22.23 3.32 -16.72
N ASP A 338 -23.09 3.31 -17.75
CA ASP A 338 -24.17 4.29 -17.86
C ASP A 338 -25.37 3.92 -16.96
N SER A 339 -26.39 4.80 -16.93
CA SER A 339 -27.61 4.64 -16.12
C SER A 339 -28.37 3.32 -16.32
N THR A 340 -28.12 2.60 -17.42
CA THR A 340 -28.72 1.30 -17.76
C THR A 340 -27.86 0.10 -17.35
N GLY A 341 -26.69 0.33 -16.74
CA GLY A 341 -25.71 -0.72 -16.39
C GLY A 341 -24.84 -1.17 -17.56
N LYS A 342 -24.86 -0.44 -18.69
CA LYS A 342 -24.04 -0.78 -19.86
C LYS A 342 -22.63 -0.18 -19.71
N ALA A 343 -21.63 -1.04 -19.85
CA ALA A 343 -20.22 -0.67 -19.73
C ALA A 343 -19.75 0.36 -20.77
N GLN A 344 -18.91 1.27 -20.31
CA GLN A 344 -18.32 2.39 -21.05
C GLN A 344 -16.78 2.23 -21.07
N LYS A 345 -16.04 3.33 -21.18
CA LYS A 345 -14.57 3.31 -21.23
C LYS A 345 -13.96 3.35 -19.82
N ASP A 346 -13.28 2.28 -19.42
CA ASP A 346 -12.47 2.22 -18.20
C ASP A 346 -11.51 3.41 -18.02
N ILE A 347 -11.33 3.83 -16.77
CA ILE A 347 -10.26 4.73 -16.33
C ILE A 347 -9.13 3.87 -15.75
N THR A 348 -7.87 4.14 -16.13
CA THR A 348 -6.72 3.31 -15.72
C THR A 348 -5.63 4.13 -15.02
N PHE A 349 -5.15 3.62 -13.88
CA PHE A 349 -3.96 4.11 -13.20
C PHE A 349 -2.78 3.16 -13.39
N ARG A 350 -1.56 3.69 -13.48
CA ARG A 350 -0.33 2.89 -13.49
C ARG A 350 0.25 2.88 -12.10
N LYS A 351 0.22 1.72 -11.43
CA LYS A 351 0.67 1.51 -10.04
C LYS A 351 0.03 2.54 -9.08
N PRO A 352 -1.26 2.39 -8.71
CA PRO A 352 -1.92 3.34 -7.81
C PRO A 352 -1.29 3.37 -6.41
N GLY A 353 -0.65 2.27 -5.98
CA GLY A 353 0.12 2.18 -4.73
C GLY A 353 -0.74 2.18 -3.47
N GLY A 354 -1.95 1.64 -3.60
CA GLY A 354 -3.03 1.61 -2.62
C GLY A 354 -4.37 1.62 -3.36
N SER A 355 -5.46 1.51 -2.61
CA SER A 355 -6.82 1.75 -3.12
C SER A 355 -6.93 3.11 -3.81
N LEU A 356 -7.75 3.19 -4.85
CA LEU A 356 -8.18 4.48 -5.40
C LEU A 356 -9.15 5.16 -4.42
N GLU A 357 -9.26 6.48 -4.49
CA GLU A 357 -10.24 7.25 -3.71
C GLU A 357 -11.06 8.08 -4.70
N LEU A 358 -12.38 7.97 -4.62
CA LEU A 358 -13.33 8.63 -5.52
C LEU A 358 -14.11 9.67 -4.70
N ASP A 359 -14.01 10.93 -5.08
CA ASP A 359 -14.61 12.08 -4.41
C ASP A 359 -15.43 12.88 -5.44
N VAL A 360 -16.72 13.11 -5.15
CA VAL A 360 -17.67 13.77 -6.05
C VAL A 360 -17.99 15.13 -5.48
N ARG A 361 -17.63 16.21 -6.21
CA ARG A 361 -17.72 17.57 -5.69
C ARG A 361 -17.77 18.63 -6.80
N GLU A 362 -18.59 19.66 -6.61
CA GLU A 362 -18.68 20.87 -7.45
C GLU A 362 -18.71 20.61 -8.97
N GLY A 363 -19.48 19.60 -9.40
CA GLY A 363 -19.64 19.27 -10.82
C GLY A 363 -18.55 18.35 -11.40
N TYR A 364 -17.67 17.78 -10.58
CA TYR A 364 -16.60 16.88 -11.02
C TYR A 364 -16.46 15.65 -10.11
N LEU A 365 -16.06 14.53 -10.71
CA LEU A 365 -15.54 13.36 -9.98
C LEU A 365 -14.01 13.41 -9.99
N PHE A 366 -13.43 13.57 -8.81
CA PHE A 366 -11.98 13.49 -8.57
C PHE A 366 -11.62 12.05 -8.21
N ILE A 367 -10.52 11.55 -8.78
CA ILE A 367 -10.06 10.18 -8.53
C ILE A 367 -8.57 10.22 -8.14
N ASN A 368 -8.30 10.06 -6.85
CA ASN A 368 -6.94 10.00 -6.31
C ASN A 368 -6.37 8.58 -6.43
N ALA A 369 -5.05 8.51 -6.64
CA ALA A 369 -4.25 7.32 -6.41
C ALA A 369 -3.15 7.67 -5.38
N PRO A 370 -3.33 7.34 -4.09
CA PRO A 370 -2.48 7.83 -3.01
C PRO A 370 -0.99 7.47 -3.11
N GLY A 371 -0.64 6.34 -3.71
CA GLY A 371 0.76 5.94 -3.93
C GLY A 371 1.34 6.39 -5.28
N SER A 372 0.56 7.06 -6.13
CA SER A 372 0.96 7.56 -7.44
C SER A 372 1.21 9.07 -7.44
N SER A 373 2.00 9.57 -8.40
CA SER A 373 2.07 11.01 -8.67
C SER A 373 0.80 11.55 -9.33
N THR A 374 -0.04 10.70 -9.93
CA THR A 374 -1.17 11.17 -10.74
C THR A 374 -2.52 10.98 -10.08
N ALA A 375 -3.42 11.95 -10.31
CA ALA A 375 -4.87 11.83 -10.07
C ALA A 375 -5.63 11.96 -11.40
N ARG A 376 -6.95 11.82 -11.37
CA ARG A 376 -7.85 12.17 -12.49
C ARG A 376 -8.92 13.16 -12.03
N VAL A 377 -9.39 13.94 -13.00
CA VAL A 377 -10.65 14.70 -12.91
C VAL A 377 -11.55 14.17 -14.03
N VAL A 378 -12.82 13.95 -13.71
CA VAL A 378 -13.88 13.60 -14.67
C VAL A 378 -14.94 14.70 -14.62
N ASP A 379 -15.28 15.26 -15.78
CA ASP A 379 -16.29 16.33 -15.91
C ASP A 379 -17.71 15.81 -16.18
N ASP A 380 -18.66 16.74 -16.27
CA ASP A 380 -20.09 16.54 -16.59
C ASP A 380 -20.33 15.80 -17.93
N ASN A 381 -19.38 15.91 -18.87
CA ASN A 381 -19.39 15.19 -20.14
C ASN A 381 -18.69 13.81 -20.04
N HIS A 382 -18.37 13.37 -18.82
CA HIS A 382 -17.64 12.15 -18.48
C HIS A 382 -16.23 12.08 -19.13
N ALA A 383 -15.65 13.22 -19.53
CA ALA A 383 -14.32 13.27 -20.11
C ALA A 383 -13.25 13.30 -19.01
N VAL A 384 -12.18 12.51 -19.21
CA VAL A 384 -11.22 12.19 -18.16
C VAL A 384 -9.89 12.88 -18.42
N ARG A 385 -9.47 13.73 -17.48
CA ARG A 385 -8.24 14.52 -17.54
C ARG A 385 -7.23 14.06 -16.47
N THR A 386 -5.94 14.19 -16.75
CA THR A 386 -4.85 13.69 -15.89
C THR A 386 -4.12 14.84 -15.21
N VAL A 387 -3.90 14.70 -13.91
CA VAL A 387 -3.20 15.70 -13.08
C VAL A 387 -1.94 15.08 -12.50
N ASP A 388 -0.85 15.84 -12.42
CA ASP A 388 0.37 15.50 -11.67
C ASP A 388 0.36 16.28 -10.34
N LYS A 389 0.48 15.56 -9.21
CA LYS A 389 0.37 16.11 -7.85
C LYS A 389 1.63 16.87 -7.39
N TYR A 390 2.71 16.90 -8.19
CA TYR A 390 4.06 17.23 -7.71
C TYR A 390 4.67 18.60 -8.19
N ALA A 391 3.90 19.72 -8.19
CA ALA A 391 4.41 21.12 -8.25
C ALA A 391 4.29 21.91 -6.90
N ASP A 392 5.34 22.61 -6.45
CA ASP A 392 5.66 22.83 -5.01
C ASP A 392 5.51 24.29 -4.45
N ASP A 393 4.44 24.62 -3.69
CA ASP A 393 4.35 25.83 -2.81
C ASP A 393 3.13 25.96 -1.81
N VAL A 394 3.42 25.80 -0.49
CA VAL A 394 2.93 26.46 0.78
C VAL A 394 1.63 26.04 1.61
N LEU A 395 1.46 26.02 3.00
CA LEU A 395 2.16 26.38 4.32
C LEU A 395 1.37 27.58 5.15
N GLY A 396 1.16 28.15 6.44
CA GLY A 396 1.46 28.15 7.99
C GLY A 396 0.95 29.21 9.10
N GLY A 397 0.49 28.84 10.36
CA GLY A 397 0.78 29.49 11.74
C GLY A 397 -0.30 29.85 12.89
N ASP A 398 -0.07 29.68 14.25
CA ASP A 398 -1.11 29.64 15.40
C ASP A 398 -0.73 30.06 16.93
N PRO A 399 -1.65 30.45 17.93
CA PRO A 399 -1.40 30.83 19.40
C PRO A 399 -2.38 30.35 20.62
N PRO A 400 -2.18 30.66 21.97
CA PRO A 400 -2.80 29.96 23.18
C PRO A 400 -3.51 30.73 24.43
N PRO A 401 -4.10 30.04 25.51
CA PRO A 401 -5.15 30.52 26.55
C PRO A 401 -4.97 30.19 28.12
N VAL A 402 -5.94 30.36 29.11
CA VAL A 402 -6.24 29.55 30.41
C VAL A 402 -7.35 29.93 31.52
N LYS A 403 -7.73 28.96 32.44
CA LYS A 403 -8.74 28.72 33.61
C LYS A 403 -8.68 29.52 35.00
N ALA A 404 -9.44 29.29 36.14
CA ALA A 404 -10.82 28.82 36.61
C ALA A 404 -10.98 28.54 38.20
N ASP A 405 -12.13 27.95 38.72
CA ASP A 405 -12.41 27.14 40.00
C ASP A 405 -12.75 27.83 41.41
N ASP A 406 -13.43 27.34 42.52
CA ASP A 406 -14.43 26.25 42.93
C ASP A 406 -15.23 26.42 44.37
N PRO A 407 -15.32 25.57 45.48
CA PRO A 407 -16.50 25.38 46.46
C PRO A 407 -16.21 25.49 48.05
N PRO A 408 -16.78 24.80 49.15
CA PRO A 408 -17.89 23.82 49.50
C PRO A 408 -18.75 23.99 50.90
N PRO A 409 -18.99 23.07 51.95
CA PRO A 409 -20.34 22.84 52.63
C PRO A 409 -20.70 22.81 54.23
N PRO A 410 -20.90 21.71 55.09
CA PRO A 410 -22.20 21.38 55.83
C PRO A 410 -22.50 21.35 57.44
N PRO A 411 -22.67 20.24 58.28
CA PRO A 411 -23.88 20.00 59.19
C PRO A 411 -23.81 19.36 60.68
N PRO A 412 -24.86 19.43 61.60
CA PRO A 412 -24.91 18.79 62.99
C PRO A 412 -26.26 18.19 63.61
N LYS A 413 -26.31 17.16 64.55
CA LYS A 413 -27.56 16.54 65.23
C LYS A 413 -27.44 15.70 66.60
N PRO A 414 -28.37 15.77 67.64
CA PRO A 414 -28.50 14.88 68.90
C PRO A 414 -29.99 14.52 69.40
N LYS A 415 -30.46 13.93 70.57
CA LYS A 415 -30.17 12.89 71.68
C LYS A 415 -31.50 12.50 72.53
N LYS A 416 -31.54 11.62 73.60
CA LYS A 416 -32.81 11.04 74.28
C LYS A 416 -32.74 10.43 75.76
N PRO A 417 -33.85 10.18 76.58
CA PRO A 417 -33.87 9.82 78.06
C PRO A 417 -34.56 8.47 78.60
N VAL A 418 -34.90 8.29 79.94
CA VAL A 418 -34.80 6.98 80.75
C VAL A 418 -35.76 6.66 81.99
N GLN A 419 -36.03 5.36 82.38
CA GLN A 419 -36.68 4.89 83.67
C GLN A 419 -36.49 3.41 84.32
N SER A 420 -36.88 2.21 83.77
CA SER A 420 -37.01 0.74 84.28
C SER A 420 -35.90 -0.42 84.22
N LYS A 421 -36.01 -1.52 83.38
CA LYS A 421 -34.97 -2.50 82.76
C LYS A 421 -35.49 -3.95 82.33
N PRO A 422 -35.36 -4.51 81.07
CA PRO A 422 -35.89 -5.84 80.60
C PRO A 422 -35.00 -7.12 80.67
N GLY A 423 -35.52 -8.25 80.14
CA GLY A 423 -34.82 -9.52 79.86
C GLY A 423 -34.40 -9.76 78.39
N ALA A 424 -33.97 -10.99 78.04
CA ALA A 424 -33.44 -11.34 76.71
C ALA A 424 -34.51 -11.82 75.69
N PRO A 425 -34.34 -11.52 74.38
CA PRO A 425 -35.12 -12.12 73.29
C PRO A 425 -34.87 -13.63 73.12
N ARG A 426 -35.80 -14.30 72.45
CA ARG A 426 -35.74 -15.75 72.15
C ARG A 426 -35.70 -15.99 70.64
N ASN A 427 -35.20 -17.16 70.23
CA ASN A 427 -35.21 -17.62 68.82
C ASN A 427 -34.76 -16.55 67.80
N VAL A 428 -33.64 -15.88 68.09
CA VAL A 428 -33.00 -14.94 67.17
C VAL A 428 -32.44 -15.73 65.97
N ARG A 429 -32.86 -15.37 64.76
CA ARG A 429 -32.38 -15.95 63.49
C ARG A 429 -32.20 -14.87 62.44
N ALA A 430 -31.26 -15.06 61.52
CA ALA A 430 -31.06 -14.20 60.38
C ALA A 430 -31.16 -15.00 59.07
N ALA A 431 -31.75 -14.38 58.05
CA ALA A 431 -31.70 -14.83 56.66
C ALA A 431 -31.04 -13.74 55.81
N ALA A 432 -30.23 -14.13 54.84
CA ALA A 432 -29.51 -13.20 53.96
C ALA A 432 -30.38 -12.77 52.76
N GLY A 433 -30.17 -11.55 52.28
CA GLY A 433 -30.64 -11.06 50.98
C GLY A 433 -29.47 -10.47 50.17
N ASN A 434 -29.78 -9.59 49.22
CA ASN A 434 -28.76 -8.81 48.49
C ASN A 434 -28.48 -7.51 49.26
N ALA A 435 -27.24 -7.32 49.70
CA ALA A 435 -26.79 -6.20 50.55
C ALA A 435 -27.64 -5.99 51.83
N GLU A 436 -28.33 -7.04 52.28
CA GLU A 436 -29.18 -7.01 53.47
C GLU A 436 -29.23 -8.35 54.22
N ALA A 437 -29.71 -8.31 55.46
CA ALA A 437 -30.09 -9.49 56.22
C ALA A 437 -31.37 -9.24 57.03
N ARG A 438 -32.36 -10.11 56.89
CA ARG A 438 -33.59 -10.07 57.67
C ARG A 438 -33.41 -10.83 58.97
N VAL A 439 -33.20 -10.09 60.06
CA VAL A 439 -33.14 -10.58 61.43
C VAL A 439 -34.57 -10.77 61.96
N THR A 440 -34.81 -11.83 62.70
CA THR A 440 -36.11 -12.22 63.28
C THR A 440 -35.92 -12.73 64.70
N TRP A 441 -36.89 -12.48 65.60
CA TRP A 441 -36.83 -12.92 67.00
C TRP A 441 -38.21 -13.01 67.65
N GLN A 442 -38.28 -13.74 68.77
CA GLN A 442 -39.46 -13.81 69.65
C GLN A 442 -39.30 -12.90 70.88
N ALA A 443 -40.43 -12.51 71.45
CA ALA A 443 -40.50 -11.53 72.53
C ALA A 443 -39.68 -11.91 73.78
N ALA A 444 -39.06 -10.86 74.36
CA ALA A 444 -38.42 -10.85 75.66
C ALA A 444 -39.41 -10.52 76.79
N ALA A 445 -39.00 -10.73 78.04
CA ALA A 445 -39.73 -10.27 79.23
C ALA A 445 -39.48 -8.77 79.49
N ASP A 446 -40.53 -8.04 79.91
CA ASP A 446 -40.54 -6.58 80.00
C ASP A 446 -40.23 -6.00 81.39
N ASN A 447 -40.38 -6.79 82.46
CA ASN A 447 -39.97 -6.46 83.83
C ASN A 447 -40.59 -5.15 84.39
N ASN A 448 -41.92 -5.11 84.52
CA ASN A 448 -42.70 -4.02 85.12
C ASN A 448 -42.55 -2.66 84.40
N ALA A 449 -42.21 -2.72 83.11
CA ALA A 449 -41.72 -1.58 82.36
C ALA A 449 -41.84 -1.91 80.87
N PRO A 450 -42.89 -1.44 80.18
CA PRO A 450 -43.19 -1.90 78.83
C PRO A 450 -41.96 -1.75 77.94
N ILE A 451 -41.59 -2.83 77.24
CA ILE A 451 -40.47 -2.82 76.28
C ILE A 451 -40.73 -1.68 75.31
N THR A 452 -39.87 -0.66 75.34
CA THR A 452 -40.03 0.54 74.51
C THR A 452 -39.51 0.28 73.11
N ARG A 453 -38.53 -0.62 72.98
CA ARG A 453 -37.90 -1.02 71.73
C ARG A 453 -37.12 -2.32 71.87
N TYR A 454 -36.86 -2.98 70.75
CA TYR A 454 -35.75 -3.93 70.64
C TYR A 454 -34.55 -3.21 70.02
N VAL A 455 -33.35 -3.61 70.42
CA VAL A 455 -32.09 -3.16 69.82
C VAL A 455 -31.47 -4.35 69.08
N VAL A 456 -31.04 -4.09 67.85
CA VAL A 456 -30.34 -5.06 67.00
C VAL A 456 -28.95 -4.50 66.70
N GLU A 457 -27.91 -5.26 67.01
CA GLU A 457 -26.51 -4.87 66.87
C GLU A 457 -25.83 -5.83 65.89
N GLY A 458 -25.07 -5.30 64.94
CA GLY A 458 -24.36 -6.08 63.92
C GLY A 458 -23.86 -5.20 62.78
N ALA A 459 -22.85 -5.66 62.04
CA ALA A 459 -22.19 -4.90 60.96
C ALA A 459 -21.75 -3.48 61.39
N GLY A 460 -21.30 -3.31 62.65
CA GLY A 460 -20.92 -2.02 63.23
C GLY A 460 -22.08 -1.06 63.52
N LYS A 461 -23.33 -1.44 63.21
CA LYS A 461 -24.53 -0.60 63.34
C LYS A 461 -25.39 -1.06 64.52
N VAL A 462 -26.14 -0.10 65.10
CA VAL A 462 -27.06 -0.31 66.23
C VAL A 462 -28.43 0.25 65.87
N PHE A 463 -29.38 -0.64 65.62
CA PHE A 463 -30.74 -0.30 65.18
C PHE A 463 -31.73 -0.40 66.35
N GLN A 464 -32.79 0.41 66.33
CA GLN A 464 -33.82 0.42 67.37
C GLN A 464 -35.21 0.35 66.74
N VAL A 465 -36.00 -0.68 67.07
CA VAL A 465 -37.34 -0.93 66.51
C VAL A 465 -38.40 -1.02 67.62
N GLY A 466 -39.65 -0.69 67.30
CA GLY A 466 -40.73 -0.57 68.30
C GLY A 466 -41.05 -1.84 69.10
N ALA A 467 -41.77 -1.66 70.21
CA ALA A 467 -42.18 -2.68 71.18
C ALA A 467 -42.71 -4.00 70.57
N ASP A 468 -43.48 -3.88 69.48
CA ASP A 468 -44.20 -5.00 68.86
C ASP A 468 -43.46 -5.62 67.68
N GLN A 469 -42.35 -5.02 67.24
CA GLN A 469 -41.56 -5.52 66.11
C GLN A 469 -40.80 -6.81 66.47
N ARG A 470 -40.90 -7.81 65.60
CA ARG A 470 -40.29 -9.15 65.74
C ARG A 470 -39.33 -9.48 64.58
N SER A 471 -39.08 -8.50 63.72
CA SER A 471 -38.09 -8.57 62.65
C SER A 471 -37.53 -7.19 62.35
N LEU A 472 -36.31 -7.16 61.81
CA LEU A 472 -35.68 -6.01 61.20
C LEU A 472 -34.92 -6.50 59.96
N THR A 473 -35.12 -5.83 58.83
CA THR A 473 -34.17 -5.91 57.71
C THR A 473 -33.03 -4.94 57.98
N VAL A 474 -31.82 -5.46 58.13
CA VAL A 474 -30.59 -4.67 58.19
C VAL A 474 -30.06 -4.55 56.76
N THR A 475 -30.17 -3.37 56.17
CA THR A 475 -29.67 -3.02 54.83
C THR A 475 -28.24 -2.49 54.90
N GLU A 476 -27.65 -2.19 53.72
CA GLU A 476 -26.28 -1.66 53.59
C GLU A 476 -25.23 -2.61 54.21
N LEU A 477 -25.32 -3.88 53.86
CA LEU A 477 -24.34 -4.92 54.16
C LEU A 477 -23.49 -5.22 52.92
N THR A 478 -22.23 -5.61 53.12
CA THR A 478 -21.34 -6.06 52.05
C THR A 478 -21.70 -7.49 51.67
N ASN A 479 -22.06 -7.75 50.41
CA ASN A 479 -22.17 -9.12 49.92
C ASN A 479 -20.80 -9.81 49.97
N GLY A 480 -20.77 -11.10 50.27
CA GLY A 480 -19.53 -11.84 50.48
C GLY A 480 -19.04 -11.87 51.93
N GLU A 481 -19.30 -10.83 52.72
CA GLU A 481 -18.98 -10.82 54.16
C GLU A 481 -19.94 -11.70 54.97
N THR A 482 -19.47 -12.25 56.09
CA THR A 482 -20.27 -13.08 56.99
C THR A 482 -20.65 -12.28 58.23
N TYR A 483 -21.95 -12.05 58.42
CA TYR A 483 -22.49 -11.30 59.55
C TYR A 483 -23.20 -12.20 60.56
N GLN A 484 -23.20 -11.73 61.81
CA GLN A 484 -24.03 -12.25 62.89
C GLN A 484 -24.66 -11.06 63.61
N PHE A 485 -25.92 -11.20 64.04
CA PHE A 485 -26.70 -10.13 64.65
C PHE A 485 -27.06 -10.49 66.09
N ALA A 486 -26.93 -9.52 66.98
CA ALA A 486 -27.16 -9.66 68.41
C ALA A 486 -28.37 -8.79 68.79
N VAL A 487 -29.42 -9.40 69.33
CA VAL A 487 -30.67 -8.70 69.68
C VAL A 487 -30.86 -8.68 71.19
N HIS A 488 -31.16 -7.52 71.75
CA HIS A 488 -31.60 -7.35 73.13
C HIS A 488 -32.88 -6.51 73.20
N ALA A 489 -33.62 -6.63 74.30
CA ALA A 489 -34.81 -5.79 74.53
C ALA A 489 -34.44 -4.59 75.41
N VAL A 490 -35.04 -3.43 75.14
CA VAL A 490 -34.87 -2.23 75.94
C VAL A 490 -36.23 -1.65 76.32
N ASN A 491 -36.42 -1.42 77.61
CA ASN A 491 -37.50 -0.59 78.10
C ASN A 491 -36.89 0.70 78.63
N LYS A 492 -37.76 1.65 78.96
CA LYS A 492 -37.69 2.40 80.21
C LYS A 492 -36.20 2.71 80.65
N LYS A 493 -35.44 1.89 81.42
CA LYS A 493 -34.07 2.29 81.93
C LYS A 493 -32.97 2.22 80.88
N GLY A 494 -33.12 1.28 79.96
CA GLY A 494 -31.99 0.57 79.40
C GLY A 494 -32.21 -0.93 79.48
N ASP A 495 -31.12 -1.68 79.40
CA ASP A 495 -31.04 -2.73 78.38
C ASP A 495 -30.97 -4.14 78.98
N GLY A 496 -31.74 -5.08 78.42
CA GLY A 496 -31.71 -6.49 78.81
C GLY A 496 -30.52 -7.25 78.20
N PRO A 497 -30.27 -8.50 78.63
CA PRO A 497 -29.23 -9.34 78.03
C PRO A 497 -29.50 -9.71 76.56
N THR A 498 -28.42 -9.91 75.81
CA THR A 498 -28.43 -10.09 74.34
C THR A 498 -28.47 -11.56 73.93
N ARG A 499 -29.04 -11.85 72.75
CA ARG A 499 -28.96 -13.16 72.07
C ARG A 499 -28.53 -13.00 70.61
N THR A 500 -27.59 -13.83 70.16
CA THR A 500 -27.08 -13.85 68.78
C THR A 500 -27.90 -14.72 67.82
N SER A 501 -27.84 -14.40 66.53
CA SER A 501 -28.38 -15.17 65.40
C SER A 501 -27.44 -16.31 64.98
N ASN A 502 -27.89 -17.14 64.04
CA ASN A 502 -26.97 -17.84 63.13
C ASN A 502 -26.13 -16.83 62.31
N ALA A 503 -24.97 -17.26 61.82
CA ALA A 503 -24.23 -16.51 60.81
C ALA A 503 -25.00 -16.50 59.48
N VAL A 504 -24.79 -15.46 58.67
CA VAL A 504 -25.34 -15.28 57.31
C VAL A 504 -24.34 -14.57 56.41
N LYS A 505 -24.35 -14.92 55.11
CA LYS A 505 -23.52 -14.28 54.06
C LYS A 505 -24.44 -13.69 52.99
N PRO A 506 -24.63 -12.36 52.90
CA PRO A 506 -25.36 -11.72 51.82
C PRO A 506 -24.72 -12.00 50.46
N THR A 507 -25.56 -12.10 49.42
CA THR A 507 -25.13 -12.38 48.04
C THR A 507 -26.04 -11.65 47.04
N ALA A 508 -25.47 -11.11 45.97
CA ALA A 508 -26.23 -10.78 44.77
C ALA A 508 -26.27 -11.99 43.81
N GLU A 509 -27.27 -12.02 42.93
CA GLU A 509 -27.36 -13.03 41.86
C GLU A 509 -26.46 -12.68 40.66
N VAL A 510 -26.29 -11.38 40.40
CA VAL A 510 -25.48 -10.83 39.29
C VAL A 510 -24.13 -10.33 39.85
N PRO A 511 -22.98 -10.68 39.22
CA PRO A 511 -21.67 -10.20 39.64
C PRO A 511 -21.40 -8.77 39.15
N ASP A 512 -20.40 -8.11 39.74
CA ASP A 512 -19.93 -6.80 39.26
C ASP A 512 -19.24 -6.92 37.90
N ALA A 513 -19.31 -5.85 37.10
CA ALA A 513 -18.55 -5.76 35.86
C ALA A 513 -17.04 -5.55 36.14
N PRO A 514 -16.13 -6.06 35.31
CA PRO A 514 -14.71 -5.68 35.36
C PRO A 514 -14.57 -4.16 35.19
N THR A 515 -13.83 -3.49 36.07
CA THR A 515 -13.88 -2.01 36.18
C THR A 515 -13.13 -1.27 35.08
N ALA A 516 -12.13 -1.91 34.45
CA ALA A 516 -11.42 -1.38 33.29
C ALA A 516 -10.84 -2.53 32.46
N ALA A 517 -11.22 -2.63 31.19
CA ALA A 517 -10.54 -3.49 30.23
C ALA A 517 -9.38 -2.72 29.58
N THR A 518 -8.25 -3.39 29.37
CA THR A 518 -7.09 -2.88 28.62
C THR A 518 -6.73 -3.86 27.51
N ALA A 519 -6.19 -3.34 26.41
CA ALA A 519 -5.77 -4.15 25.27
C ALA A 519 -4.36 -3.74 24.81
N GLU A 520 -3.57 -4.71 24.38
CA GLU A 520 -2.21 -4.53 23.85
C GLU A 520 -2.07 -5.39 22.58
N ALA A 521 -1.84 -4.76 21.43
CA ALA A 521 -1.48 -5.46 20.19
C ALA A 521 0.03 -5.69 20.13
N LYS A 522 0.45 -6.88 19.68
CA LYS A 522 1.85 -7.32 19.64
C LYS A 522 2.33 -7.57 18.20
N PRO A 523 3.64 -7.46 17.92
CA PRO A 523 4.21 -7.67 16.58
C PRO A 523 4.12 -9.13 16.08
N ASP A 524 3.73 -10.07 16.93
CA ASP A 524 3.44 -11.46 16.55
C ASP A 524 1.99 -11.65 16.03
N GLY A 525 1.24 -10.56 15.82
CA GLY A 525 -0.15 -10.58 15.39
C GLY A 525 -1.16 -10.79 16.51
N THR A 526 -0.73 -11.12 17.74
CA THR A 526 -1.64 -11.36 18.86
C THR A 526 -2.14 -10.07 19.51
N VAL A 527 -3.33 -10.13 20.12
CA VAL A 527 -3.84 -9.07 21.00
C VAL A 527 -4.08 -9.65 22.39
N VAL A 528 -3.49 -9.04 23.41
CA VAL A 528 -3.76 -9.40 24.82
C VAL A 528 -4.76 -8.43 25.40
N VAL A 529 -5.94 -8.93 25.76
CA VAL A 529 -6.93 -8.20 26.55
C VAL A 529 -6.75 -8.57 28.02
N SER A 530 -6.76 -7.59 28.92
CA SER A 530 -6.56 -7.77 30.37
C SER A 530 -7.53 -6.91 31.17
N TRP A 531 -7.92 -7.37 32.36
CA TRP A 531 -8.86 -6.67 33.24
C TRP A 531 -8.56 -7.00 34.71
N PRO A 532 -9.03 -6.21 35.69
CA PRO A 532 -9.00 -6.59 37.09
C PRO A 532 -10.07 -7.66 37.38
N ALA A 533 -9.83 -8.50 38.38
CA ALA A 533 -10.80 -9.50 38.82
C ALA A 533 -12.13 -8.84 39.23
N ALA A 534 -13.24 -9.37 38.74
CA ALA A 534 -14.57 -8.91 39.11
C ALA A 534 -14.95 -9.40 40.51
N ASN A 535 -15.70 -8.58 41.25
CA ASN A 535 -16.33 -9.01 42.49
C ASN A 535 -17.58 -9.84 42.17
N GLY A 536 -17.55 -11.13 42.52
CA GLY A 536 -18.68 -12.05 42.36
C GLY A 536 -19.85 -11.82 43.33
N GLN A 537 -19.83 -10.74 44.12
CA GLN A 537 -20.89 -10.37 45.07
C GLN A 537 -21.27 -11.53 46.02
N GLY A 538 -20.23 -12.23 46.50
CA GLY A 538 -20.34 -13.38 47.39
C GLY A 538 -20.48 -14.76 46.72
N LEU A 539 -20.59 -14.80 45.39
CA LEU A 539 -20.47 -16.01 44.55
C LEU A 539 -19.09 -16.06 43.87
N GLU A 540 -18.71 -17.22 43.33
CA GLU A 540 -17.46 -17.37 42.57
C GLU A 540 -17.61 -16.90 41.11
N ILE A 541 -16.60 -16.21 40.55
CA ILE A 541 -16.52 -15.91 39.11
C ILE A 541 -15.95 -17.13 38.39
N LYS A 542 -16.74 -17.72 37.49
CA LYS A 542 -16.42 -18.97 36.77
C LYS A 542 -15.69 -18.74 35.46
N ARG A 543 -16.03 -17.67 34.75
CA ARG A 543 -15.38 -17.21 33.50
C ARG A 543 -15.66 -15.74 33.24
N TYR A 544 -14.96 -15.19 32.27
CA TYR A 544 -15.24 -13.92 31.63
C TYR A 544 -15.44 -14.15 30.13
N THR A 545 -16.39 -13.46 29.51
CA THR A 545 -16.54 -13.41 28.04
C THR A 545 -16.02 -12.07 27.54
N VAL A 546 -15.16 -12.11 26.53
CA VAL A 546 -14.60 -10.92 25.86
C VAL A 546 -15.33 -10.71 24.53
N THR A 547 -15.75 -9.47 24.29
CA THR A 547 -16.39 -9.03 23.05
C THR A 547 -15.47 -8.04 22.35
N ALA A 548 -15.12 -8.31 21.10
CA ALA A 548 -14.40 -7.39 20.21
C ALA A 548 -15.40 -6.42 19.57
N ILE A 549 -15.00 -5.16 19.41
CA ILE A 549 -15.78 -4.06 18.83
C ILE A 549 -14.93 -3.45 17.72
N SER A 550 -15.50 -3.21 16.55
CA SER A 550 -14.89 -2.47 15.43
C SER A 550 -15.90 -1.46 14.87
N GLU A 551 -15.56 -0.72 13.83
CA GLU A 551 -16.61 -0.11 13.00
C GLU A 551 -17.60 -1.20 12.55
N GLY A 552 -18.90 -0.87 12.50
CA GLY A 552 -19.95 -1.77 12.03
C GLY A 552 -20.46 -2.79 13.04
N GLY A 553 -19.91 -2.84 14.27
CA GLY A 553 -20.53 -3.56 15.37
C GLY A 553 -19.57 -4.25 16.33
N SER A 554 -20.02 -5.39 16.89
CA SER A 554 -19.25 -6.14 17.89
C SER A 554 -19.59 -7.63 17.88
N ALA A 555 -18.62 -8.48 18.23
CA ALA A 555 -18.76 -9.93 18.26
C ALA A 555 -17.99 -10.55 19.45
N PRO A 556 -18.52 -11.62 20.09
CA PRO A 556 -17.77 -12.39 21.09
C PRO A 556 -16.52 -13.01 20.47
N ILE A 557 -15.34 -12.72 21.04
CA ILE A 557 -14.04 -13.18 20.52
C ILE A 557 -13.43 -14.32 21.35
N GLY A 558 -13.88 -14.51 22.60
CA GLY A 558 -13.48 -15.66 23.40
C GLY A 558 -13.87 -15.60 24.87
N ASP A 559 -13.60 -16.69 25.57
CA ASP A 559 -13.76 -16.83 27.02
C ASP A 559 -12.42 -16.99 27.72
N ALA A 560 -12.32 -16.49 28.96
CA ALA A 560 -11.18 -16.72 29.84
C ALA A 560 -11.64 -17.12 31.26
N THR A 561 -10.93 -18.06 31.89
CA THR A 561 -11.10 -18.37 33.32
C THR A 561 -10.26 -17.47 34.22
N GLY A 562 -9.11 -17.00 33.71
CA GLY A 562 -8.30 -15.95 34.32
C GLY A 562 -8.77 -14.54 33.94
N THR A 563 -8.02 -13.53 34.36
CA THR A 563 -8.35 -12.10 34.13
C THR A 563 -7.66 -11.50 32.89
N SER A 564 -7.37 -12.34 31.90
CA SER A 564 -6.79 -11.95 30.61
C SER A 564 -7.12 -13.01 29.55
N LEU A 565 -7.26 -12.56 28.30
CA LEU A 565 -7.39 -13.38 27.09
C LEU A 565 -6.33 -12.94 26.08
N THR A 566 -5.54 -13.90 25.58
CA THR A 566 -4.70 -13.70 24.39
C THR A 566 -5.51 -14.15 23.17
N ILE A 567 -5.84 -13.21 22.30
CA ILE A 567 -6.48 -13.44 21.01
C ILE A 567 -5.37 -13.81 20.01
N PRO A 568 -5.40 -15.01 19.39
CA PRO A 568 -4.40 -15.45 18.43
C PRO A 568 -4.29 -14.56 17.18
N ALA A 569 -3.10 -14.56 16.60
CA ALA A 569 -2.82 -13.97 15.29
C ALA A 569 -3.80 -14.47 14.22
N GLY A 570 -4.31 -13.56 13.38
CA GLY A 570 -5.27 -13.87 12.32
C GLY A 570 -6.73 -14.06 12.74
N GLN A 571 -7.08 -14.00 14.04
CA GLN A 571 -8.49 -13.93 14.46
C GLN A 571 -9.09 -12.52 14.37
N LEU A 572 -8.24 -11.50 14.22
CA LEU A 572 -8.61 -10.11 13.99
C LEU A 572 -7.87 -9.65 12.73
N GLU A 573 -8.53 -8.86 11.89
CA GLU A 573 -7.96 -8.33 10.66
C GLU A 573 -6.80 -7.37 10.99
N TYR A 574 -5.63 -7.57 10.37
CA TYR A 574 -4.49 -6.67 10.57
C TYR A 574 -4.77 -5.28 9.98
N GLY A 575 -4.30 -4.23 10.63
CA GLY A 575 -4.55 -2.83 10.21
C GLY A 575 -5.93 -2.30 10.60
N LYS A 576 -6.94 -3.14 10.79
CA LYS A 576 -8.26 -2.76 11.31
C LYS A 576 -8.19 -2.42 12.80
N GLN A 577 -9.05 -1.51 13.24
CA GLN A 577 -9.07 -1.04 14.62
C GLN A 577 -10.12 -1.78 15.45
N TYR A 578 -9.73 -2.24 16.63
CA TYR A 578 -10.59 -2.93 17.58
C TYR A 578 -10.48 -2.36 18.99
N ALA A 579 -11.59 -2.37 19.73
CA ALA A 579 -11.60 -2.24 21.18
C ALA A 579 -12.38 -3.39 21.81
N PHE A 580 -12.35 -3.53 23.13
CA PHE A 580 -12.89 -4.70 23.82
C PHE A 580 -13.74 -4.34 25.03
N THR A 581 -14.77 -5.14 25.27
CA THR A 581 -15.50 -5.16 26.54
C THR A 581 -15.52 -6.57 27.13
N VAL A 582 -15.66 -6.65 28.45
CA VAL A 582 -15.59 -7.91 29.20
C VAL A 582 -16.81 -8.04 30.11
N VAL A 583 -17.48 -9.19 30.07
CA VAL A 583 -18.56 -9.58 30.99
C VAL A 583 -18.02 -10.63 31.96
N SER A 584 -18.19 -10.43 33.27
CA SER A 584 -17.89 -11.46 34.27
C SER A 584 -19.10 -12.39 34.43
N ILE A 585 -18.87 -13.70 34.60
CA ILE A 585 -19.94 -14.71 34.66
C ILE A 585 -19.69 -15.62 35.86
N ASN A 586 -20.65 -15.66 36.78
CA ASN A 586 -20.49 -16.39 38.03
C ASN A 586 -20.77 -17.90 37.91
N GLU A 587 -20.53 -18.64 38.99
CA GLU A 587 -20.74 -20.08 39.11
C GLU A 587 -22.15 -20.55 38.71
N ARG A 588 -23.16 -19.68 38.87
CA ARG A 588 -24.57 -19.91 38.54
C ARG A 588 -24.93 -19.56 37.09
N GLY A 589 -24.00 -18.97 36.34
CA GLY A 589 -24.17 -18.57 34.95
C GLY A 589 -24.74 -17.16 34.74
N ALA A 590 -24.96 -16.39 35.80
CA ALA A 590 -25.39 -14.99 35.67
C ALA A 590 -24.20 -14.11 35.24
N GLY A 591 -24.41 -13.31 34.18
CA GLY A 591 -23.44 -12.36 33.65
C GLY A 591 -23.61 -10.96 34.23
N SER A 592 -22.50 -10.24 34.42
CA SER A 592 -22.50 -8.80 34.74
C SER A 592 -23.00 -7.96 33.55
N LYS A 593 -23.10 -6.65 33.75
CA LYS A 593 -22.98 -5.71 32.62
C LYS A 593 -21.60 -5.83 31.97
N ALA A 594 -21.46 -5.38 30.74
CA ALA A 594 -20.14 -5.18 30.13
C ALA A 594 -19.29 -4.19 30.94
N SER A 595 -17.97 -4.39 30.94
CA SER A 595 -17.00 -3.39 31.37
C SER A 595 -17.13 -2.09 30.55
N PRO A 596 -16.53 -0.97 31.00
CA PRO A 596 -16.14 0.09 30.08
C PRO A 596 -15.33 -0.48 28.91
N VAL A 597 -15.44 0.17 27.74
CA VAL A 597 -14.66 -0.17 26.54
C VAL A 597 -13.17 0.07 26.82
N SER A 598 -12.31 -0.82 26.33
CA SER A 598 -10.86 -0.62 26.39
C SER A 598 -10.41 0.55 25.51
N GLY A 599 -9.17 1.01 25.71
CA GLY A 599 -8.47 1.73 24.64
C GLY A 599 -8.45 0.89 23.36
N SER A 600 -8.59 1.55 22.21
CA SER A 600 -8.56 0.90 20.90
C SER A 600 -7.13 0.49 20.51
N VAL A 601 -6.99 -0.62 19.79
CA VAL A 601 -5.72 -1.16 19.27
C VAL A 601 -5.86 -1.61 17.82
N THR A 602 -4.74 -1.68 17.12
CA THR A 602 -4.66 -2.18 15.74
C THR A 602 -3.73 -3.40 15.69
N PRO A 603 -4.24 -4.63 15.45
CA PRO A 603 -3.44 -5.83 15.26
C PRO A 603 -2.46 -5.65 14.11
N PHE A 604 -1.25 -6.17 14.25
CA PHE A 604 -0.21 -6.06 13.24
C PHE A 604 0.82 -7.18 13.36
N THR A 605 1.46 -7.55 12.25
CA THR A 605 2.62 -8.45 12.27
C THR A 605 3.61 -8.10 11.16
N THR A 606 4.62 -8.94 10.91
CA THR A 606 5.57 -8.70 9.82
C THR A 606 4.87 -8.72 8.46
N PRO A 607 5.41 -8.07 7.41
CA PRO A 607 4.76 -8.04 6.11
C PRO A 607 4.63 -9.45 5.51
N ALA A 608 3.72 -9.61 4.55
CA ALA A 608 3.65 -10.85 3.78
C ALA A 608 4.94 -11.07 2.95
N GLU A 609 5.11 -12.29 2.45
CA GLU A 609 6.23 -12.65 1.57
C GLU A 609 6.17 -11.79 0.28
N PRO A 610 7.27 -11.15 -0.17
CA PRO A 610 7.26 -10.35 -1.39
C PRO A 610 6.89 -11.18 -2.63
N ASP A 611 5.72 -10.89 -3.20
CA ASP A 611 5.24 -11.58 -4.40
C ASP A 611 6.03 -11.24 -5.67
N GLY A 612 5.99 -12.16 -6.63
CA GLY A 612 6.53 -11.93 -7.98
C GLY A 612 8.01 -11.57 -8.04
N VAL A 613 8.86 -12.16 -7.17
CA VAL A 613 10.31 -11.92 -7.21
C VAL A 613 10.89 -12.49 -8.49
N GLU A 614 11.37 -11.61 -9.37
CA GLU A 614 12.08 -11.94 -10.60
C GLU A 614 13.55 -11.51 -10.50
N ALA A 615 14.43 -12.30 -11.11
CA ALA A 615 15.84 -11.93 -11.27
C ALA A 615 16.28 -12.19 -12.73
N ALA A 616 17.03 -11.26 -13.32
CA ALA A 616 17.43 -11.30 -14.73
C ALA A 616 18.89 -10.87 -14.97
N THR A 617 19.47 -11.38 -16.06
CA THR A 617 20.85 -11.10 -16.49
C THR A 617 21.00 -9.68 -17.07
N VAL A 618 21.97 -8.90 -16.58
CA VAL A 618 22.30 -7.60 -17.19
C VAL A 618 23.26 -7.81 -18.37
N ALA A 619 22.71 -7.97 -19.57
CA ALA A 619 23.47 -8.39 -20.76
C ALA A 619 24.68 -7.51 -21.15
N GLU A 620 24.71 -6.25 -20.72
CA GLU A 620 25.78 -5.28 -20.99
C GLU A 620 26.81 -5.16 -19.84
N THR A 621 26.63 -5.85 -18.71
CA THR A 621 27.44 -5.67 -17.50
C THR A 621 27.87 -7.01 -16.91
N ALA A 622 29.17 -7.25 -16.88
CA ALA A 622 29.74 -8.45 -16.27
C ALA A 622 29.43 -8.50 -14.76
N GLY A 623 29.12 -9.69 -14.24
CA GLY A 623 28.93 -9.88 -12.80
C GLY A 623 27.73 -9.13 -12.21
N ALA A 624 26.68 -8.89 -13.02
CA ALA A 624 25.51 -8.11 -12.63
C ALA A 624 24.16 -8.79 -12.94
N VAL A 625 23.20 -8.59 -12.04
CA VAL A 625 21.81 -9.04 -12.17
C VAL A 625 20.85 -7.93 -11.74
N THR A 626 19.69 -7.83 -12.39
CA THR A 626 18.55 -7.01 -11.93
C THR A 626 17.59 -7.90 -11.14
N VAL A 627 17.07 -7.37 -10.04
CA VAL A 627 16.03 -8.00 -9.21
C VAL A 627 14.81 -7.07 -9.19
N ALA A 628 13.61 -7.62 -9.34
CA ALA A 628 12.34 -6.89 -9.22
C ALA A 628 11.33 -7.74 -8.43
N TRP A 629 10.38 -7.08 -7.77
CA TRP A 629 9.31 -7.73 -6.99
C TRP A 629 8.05 -6.85 -6.95
N GLN A 630 6.96 -7.42 -6.46
CA GLN A 630 5.74 -6.70 -6.11
C GLN A 630 5.77 -6.34 -4.61
N ALA A 631 5.06 -5.28 -4.22
CA ALA A 631 4.97 -4.89 -2.82
C ALA A 631 3.94 -5.80 -2.10
N PRO A 632 4.33 -6.58 -1.08
CA PRO A 632 3.40 -7.43 -0.35
C PRO A 632 2.50 -6.63 0.60
N ALA A 633 1.47 -7.30 1.14
CA ALA A 633 0.63 -6.73 2.19
C ALA A 633 1.46 -6.27 3.41
N ASP A 634 1.20 -5.06 3.90
CA ASP A 634 1.97 -4.45 5.00
C ASP A 634 1.55 -4.95 6.40
N ASN A 635 0.50 -5.77 6.47
CA ASN A 635 -0.04 -6.40 7.69
C ASN A 635 -0.21 -5.43 8.86
N GLY A 636 -0.71 -4.22 8.58
CA GLY A 636 -1.11 -3.24 9.57
C GLY A 636 0.00 -2.33 10.08
N ARG A 637 1.20 -2.39 9.48
CA ARG A 637 2.29 -1.40 9.66
C ARG A 637 3.03 -1.17 8.35
N PRO A 638 3.26 0.09 7.94
CA PRO A 638 3.86 0.40 6.64
C PRO A 638 5.23 -0.26 6.44
N ILE A 639 5.44 -0.82 5.25
CA ILE A 639 6.75 -1.35 4.83
C ILE A 639 7.74 -0.19 4.73
N SER A 640 8.75 -0.21 5.61
CA SER A 640 9.79 0.82 5.72
C SER A 640 10.92 0.63 4.71
N LYS A 641 11.26 -0.62 4.38
CA LYS A 641 12.29 -1.00 3.42
C LYS A 641 12.10 -2.45 2.94
N TYR A 642 12.86 -2.80 1.91
CA TYR A 642 13.15 -4.18 1.53
C TYR A 642 14.61 -4.53 1.83
N VAL A 643 14.85 -5.80 2.15
CA VAL A 643 16.17 -6.37 2.41
C VAL A 643 16.42 -7.42 1.33
N VAL A 644 17.34 -7.12 0.40
CA VAL A 644 17.67 -8.00 -0.73
C VAL A 644 19.02 -8.67 -0.47
N THR A 645 19.04 -9.98 -0.34
CA THR A 645 20.27 -10.77 -0.16
C THR A 645 20.55 -11.58 -1.42
N ALA A 646 21.69 -11.33 -2.07
CA ALA A 646 22.10 -12.01 -3.29
C ALA A 646 23.57 -12.42 -3.20
N GLY A 647 23.89 -13.68 -3.56
CA GLY A 647 25.25 -14.21 -3.47
C GLY A 647 25.90 -14.09 -2.08
N GLY A 648 25.09 -14.13 -1.01
CA GLY A 648 25.55 -13.94 0.37
C GLY A 648 25.78 -12.48 0.80
N LYS A 649 25.48 -11.48 -0.05
CA LYS A 649 25.55 -10.05 0.27
C LYS A 649 24.16 -9.43 0.39
N THR A 650 23.90 -8.77 1.49
CA THR A 650 22.64 -8.05 1.77
C THR A 650 22.71 -6.59 1.36
N THR A 651 21.59 -6.04 0.86
CA THR A 651 21.41 -4.64 0.43
C THR A 651 20.03 -4.15 0.86
N ASP A 652 19.97 -3.00 1.54
CA ASP A 652 18.70 -2.32 1.86
C ASP A 652 18.19 -1.54 0.64
N VAL A 653 16.89 -1.61 0.36
CA VAL A 653 16.22 -0.90 -0.74
C VAL A 653 15.00 -0.14 -0.20
N THR A 654 14.91 1.15 -0.51
CA THR A 654 13.81 2.04 -0.09
C THR A 654 13.24 2.78 -1.30
N GLY A 655 11.96 3.17 -1.24
CA GLY A 655 11.31 3.96 -2.29
C GLY A 655 11.02 3.22 -3.62
N GLY A 656 11.18 1.89 -3.69
CA GLY A 656 10.90 1.12 -4.89
C GLY A 656 10.99 -0.40 -4.68
N THR A 657 10.58 -1.17 -5.70
CA THR A 657 10.54 -2.65 -5.68
C THR A 657 11.45 -3.28 -6.74
N ALA A 658 12.60 -2.66 -7.01
CA ALA A 658 13.62 -3.21 -7.91
C ALA A 658 15.02 -2.68 -7.55
N VAL A 659 16.06 -3.46 -7.84
CA VAL A 659 17.47 -3.08 -7.64
C VAL A 659 18.38 -3.78 -8.66
N THR A 660 19.47 -3.12 -9.07
CA THR A 660 20.55 -3.76 -9.84
C THR A 660 21.71 -4.08 -8.90
N LEU A 661 22.14 -5.34 -8.87
CA LEU A 661 23.19 -5.85 -8.00
C LEU A 661 24.41 -6.26 -8.83
N THR A 662 25.61 -5.95 -8.34
CA THR A 662 26.88 -6.09 -9.08
C THR A 662 27.99 -6.63 -8.19
N GLY A 663 28.95 -7.32 -8.79
CA GLY A 663 30.16 -7.83 -8.12
C GLY A 663 30.27 -9.36 -8.06
N PHE A 664 29.37 -10.06 -8.76
CA PHE A 664 29.36 -11.52 -8.89
C PHE A 664 30.36 -12.01 -9.95
N GLY A 665 30.70 -13.30 -9.94
CA GLY A 665 31.53 -13.93 -10.97
C GLY A 665 30.87 -13.97 -12.35
N ALA A 666 31.65 -14.28 -13.39
CA ALA A 666 31.15 -14.40 -14.77
C ALA A 666 30.55 -15.79 -15.02
N GLY A 667 29.28 -15.84 -15.45
CA GLY A 667 28.53 -17.09 -15.58
C GLY A 667 28.13 -17.72 -14.24
N GLU A 668 28.14 -16.96 -13.15
CA GLU A 668 27.70 -17.38 -11.82
C GLU A 668 26.17 -17.45 -11.77
N THR A 669 25.62 -18.47 -11.11
CA THR A 669 24.19 -18.52 -10.75
C THR A 669 24.03 -17.84 -9.39
N VAL A 670 23.43 -16.65 -9.41
CA VAL A 670 23.16 -15.83 -8.23
C VAL A 670 21.76 -16.17 -7.72
N SER A 671 21.70 -16.81 -6.55
CA SER A 671 20.46 -16.92 -5.78
C SER A 671 20.16 -15.60 -5.07
N VAL A 672 18.87 -15.26 -4.99
CA VAL A 672 18.35 -14.01 -4.43
C VAL A 672 17.20 -14.30 -3.47
N GLU A 673 17.25 -13.70 -2.28
CA GLU A 673 16.13 -13.54 -1.34
C GLU A 673 15.73 -12.06 -1.27
N VAL A 674 14.43 -11.78 -1.23
CA VAL A 674 13.86 -10.46 -0.94
C VAL A 674 12.93 -10.58 0.27
N ARG A 675 13.13 -9.72 1.29
CA ARG A 675 12.24 -9.59 2.45
C ARG A 675 11.71 -8.17 2.55
N ALA A 676 10.45 -8.01 2.91
CA ALA A 676 9.86 -6.72 3.30
C ALA A 676 10.00 -6.50 4.81
N VAL A 677 10.11 -5.25 5.25
CA VAL A 677 10.35 -4.91 6.67
C VAL A 677 9.44 -3.79 7.17
N ASN A 678 8.66 -4.05 8.21
CA ASN A 678 7.86 -3.05 8.93
C ASN A 678 8.27 -2.98 10.42
N GLU A 679 7.45 -2.33 11.27
CA GLU A 679 7.72 -2.20 12.72
C GLU A 679 7.88 -3.56 13.45
N ALA A 680 7.18 -4.60 13.00
CA ALA A 680 7.24 -5.93 13.61
C ALA A 680 8.52 -6.72 13.24
N GLY A 681 9.19 -6.38 12.14
CA GLY A 681 10.38 -7.06 11.64
C GLY A 681 10.29 -7.45 10.16
N GLU A 682 11.06 -8.48 9.78
CA GLU A 682 11.19 -8.95 8.39
C GLU A 682 10.16 -10.03 8.04
N SER A 683 9.74 -10.06 6.77
CA SER A 683 8.89 -11.10 6.18
C SER A 683 9.63 -12.43 5.97
N GLN A 684 8.88 -13.45 5.52
CA GLN A 684 9.48 -14.58 4.79
C GLN A 684 10.11 -14.11 3.47
N PRO A 685 11.09 -14.86 2.92
CA PRO A 685 11.81 -14.44 1.73
C PRO A 685 11.11 -14.88 0.44
N GLY A 686 10.67 -13.93 -0.37
CA GLY A 686 10.40 -14.22 -1.78
C GLY A 686 11.74 -14.53 -2.48
N THR A 687 11.81 -15.54 -3.33
CA THR A 687 13.09 -16.03 -3.88
C THR A 687 13.15 -16.10 -5.39
N ALA A 688 14.34 -15.84 -5.95
CA ALA A 688 14.63 -15.93 -7.37
C ALA A 688 16.07 -16.39 -7.63
N THR A 689 16.36 -16.79 -8.88
CA THR A 689 17.74 -17.06 -9.32
C THR A 689 17.98 -16.46 -10.70
N ALA A 690 19.14 -15.84 -10.91
CA ALA A 690 19.58 -15.37 -12.22
C ALA A 690 21.02 -15.80 -12.49
N LYS A 691 21.39 -15.93 -13.77
CA LYS A 691 22.78 -16.17 -14.16
C LYS A 691 23.41 -14.88 -14.65
N THR A 692 24.64 -14.59 -14.24
CA THR A 692 25.39 -13.45 -14.80
C THR A 692 25.89 -13.76 -16.21
N VAL A 693 26.27 -12.73 -16.95
CA VAL A 693 26.90 -12.90 -18.27
C VAL A 693 28.18 -13.72 -18.13
N SER A 694 28.32 -14.78 -18.93
CA SER A 694 29.58 -15.51 -19.14
C SER A 694 30.26 -15.05 -20.41
N ALA A 695 31.57 -15.30 -20.56
CA ALA A 695 32.22 -15.15 -21.87
C ALA A 695 31.48 -16.00 -22.94
N PRO A 696 31.45 -15.54 -24.21
CA PRO A 696 30.75 -16.25 -25.28
C PRO A 696 31.49 -17.55 -25.66
N LYS A 697 30.86 -18.42 -26.44
CA LYS A 697 31.53 -19.54 -27.12
C LYS A 697 31.32 -19.45 -28.63
N VAL A 698 32.37 -19.66 -29.40
CA VAL A 698 32.36 -19.61 -30.87
C VAL A 698 32.58 -21.01 -31.42
N THR A 699 31.86 -21.38 -32.48
CA THR A 699 32.13 -22.60 -33.25
C THR A 699 31.99 -22.29 -34.73
N ILE A 700 33.08 -22.47 -35.48
CA ILE A 700 33.07 -22.30 -36.94
C ILE A 700 32.38 -23.52 -37.55
N THR A 701 31.31 -23.29 -38.31
CA THR A 701 30.51 -24.35 -38.95
C THR A 701 30.92 -24.59 -40.40
N GLY A 702 31.57 -23.62 -41.04
CA GLY A 702 32.18 -23.79 -42.35
C GLY A 702 33.02 -22.59 -42.78
N VAL A 703 33.97 -22.83 -43.69
CA VAL A 703 34.63 -21.79 -44.47
C VAL A 703 34.33 -22.08 -45.93
N ASP A 704 33.77 -21.10 -46.61
CA ASP A 704 33.42 -21.11 -48.02
C ASP A 704 34.44 -20.21 -48.75
N PRO A 705 35.53 -20.79 -49.29
CA PRO A 705 36.60 -20.03 -49.94
C PRO A 705 36.17 -19.57 -51.33
N GLY A 706 36.19 -18.27 -51.55
CA GLY A 706 36.31 -17.73 -52.89
C GLY A 706 37.78 -17.61 -53.29
N VAL A 707 38.03 -17.00 -54.45
CA VAL A 707 39.39 -16.80 -54.96
C VAL A 707 40.08 -15.62 -54.29
N ASN A 708 39.41 -14.46 -54.20
CA ASN A 708 39.92 -13.24 -53.54
C ASN A 708 39.11 -12.85 -52.27
N THR A 709 38.21 -13.75 -51.85
CA THR A 709 37.32 -13.62 -50.68
C THR A 709 37.21 -14.95 -49.94
N ALA A 710 36.73 -14.94 -48.69
CA ALA A 710 36.27 -16.16 -48.01
C ALA A 710 35.11 -15.82 -47.07
N LYS A 711 34.04 -16.61 -47.09
CA LYS A 711 32.89 -16.47 -46.19
C LYS A 711 32.99 -17.50 -45.08
N ILE A 712 33.20 -17.05 -43.84
CA ILE A 712 33.25 -17.91 -42.67
C ILE A 712 31.86 -17.91 -42.04
N SER A 713 31.26 -19.10 -41.93
CA SER A 713 30.00 -19.32 -41.22
C SER A 713 30.27 -19.92 -39.85
N PHE A 714 29.58 -19.44 -38.82
CA PHE A 714 29.84 -19.81 -37.43
C PHE A 714 28.61 -19.59 -36.54
N THR A 715 28.58 -20.26 -35.40
CA THR A 715 27.57 -20.06 -34.34
C THR A 715 28.22 -19.45 -33.10
N VAL A 716 27.48 -18.59 -32.39
CA VAL A 716 27.91 -17.99 -31.13
C VAL A 716 26.88 -18.21 -30.02
N ASP A 717 27.26 -18.96 -29.00
CA ASP A 717 26.61 -18.89 -27.68
C ASP A 717 27.06 -17.57 -27.05
N GLN A 718 26.13 -16.63 -26.86
CA GLN A 718 26.46 -15.28 -26.39
C GLN A 718 26.61 -15.20 -24.85
N GLY A 719 26.44 -16.31 -24.12
CA GLY A 719 26.65 -16.37 -22.67
C GLY A 719 25.71 -15.49 -21.83
N GLY A 720 24.51 -15.17 -22.35
CA GLY A 720 23.55 -14.25 -21.72
C GLY A 720 23.88 -12.76 -21.89
N GLY A 721 24.99 -12.40 -22.55
CA GLY A 721 25.33 -11.04 -22.94
C GLY A 721 25.03 -10.75 -24.40
N LYS A 722 25.25 -9.51 -24.85
CA LYS A 722 25.29 -9.20 -26.29
C LYS A 722 26.70 -9.39 -26.85
N ALA A 723 26.83 -10.22 -27.87
CA ALA A 723 28.11 -10.48 -28.54
C ALA A 723 28.33 -9.56 -29.76
N SER A 724 29.52 -8.99 -29.84
CA SER A 724 30.09 -8.39 -31.04
C SER A 724 31.05 -9.38 -31.70
N CYS A 725 31.06 -9.47 -33.03
CA CYS A 725 31.84 -10.46 -33.76
C CYS A 725 32.73 -9.86 -34.87
N SER A 726 33.95 -10.40 -34.97
CA SER A 726 34.95 -10.02 -35.98
C SER A 726 35.74 -11.22 -36.49
N VAL A 727 36.30 -11.09 -37.69
CA VAL A 727 37.20 -12.06 -38.33
C VAL A 727 38.51 -11.38 -38.74
N ALA A 728 39.63 -12.09 -38.59
CA ALA A 728 40.93 -11.71 -39.15
C ALA A 728 41.60 -12.91 -39.82
N SER A 729 42.25 -12.69 -40.97
CA SER A 729 43.09 -13.69 -41.65
C SER A 729 44.57 -13.52 -41.31
N THR A 730 45.22 -14.59 -40.86
CA THR A 730 46.69 -14.63 -40.72
C THR A 730 47.32 -15.06 -42.05
N GLY A 731 48.33 -14.32 -42.52
CA GLY A 731 48.98 -14.50 -43.82
C GLY A 731 48.75 -13.36 -44.82
N GLY A 732 48.09 -12.27 -44.40
CA GLY A 732 47.61 -11.19 -45.27
C GLY A 732 46.09 -11.20 -45.39
N GLY A 733 45.54 -10.31 -46.21
CA GLY A 733 44.09 -10.11 -46.33
C GLY A 733 43.54 -9.04 -45.37
N GLY A 734 42.23 -8.80 -45.45
CA GLY A 734 41.52 -7.87 -44.58
C GLY A 734 41.01 -8.48 -43.26
N SER A 735 40.46 -7.63 -42.40
CA SER A 735 39.56 -8.03 -41.33
C SER A 735 38.12 -7.58 -41.65
N ALA A 736 37.13 -8.18 -40.99
CA ALA A 736 35.74 -7.76 -41.07
C ALA A 736 35.03 -7.91 -39.71
N SER A 737 33.94 -7.18 -39.52
CA SER A 737 33.07 -7.27 -38.34
C SER A 737 31.61 -7.12 -38.74
N GLY A 738 30.68 -7.61 -37.91
CA GLY A 738 29.26 -7.67 -38.24
C GLY A 738 28.52 -8.78 -37.51
N SER A 739 27.56 -9.40 -38.19
CA SER A 739 26.68 -10.45 -37.65
C SER A 739 27.42 -11.65 -37.09
N CYS A 740 27.05 -12.09 -35.89
CA CYS A 740 27.56 -13.30 -35.22
C CYS A 740 26.99 -14.62 -35.80
N SER A 741 26.96 -14.74 -37.13
CA SER A 741 26.45 -15.91 -37.88
C SER A 741 27.27 -16.21 -39.14
N SER A 742 27.68 -15.17 -39.87
CA SER A 742 28.75 -15.27 -40.87
C SER A 742 29.44 -13.93 -41.07
N LEU A 743 30.71 -13.98 -41.48
CA LEU A 743 31.53 -12.83 -41.85
C LEU A 743 32.33 -13.17 -43.10
N SER A 744 32.47 -12.20 -44.01
CA SER A 744 33.22 -12.35 -45.25
C SER A 744 34.51 -11.53 -45.22
N VAL A 745 35.65 -12.19 -45.42
CA VAL A 745 36.94 -11.55 -45.66
C VAL A 745 37.12 -11.31 -47.15
N SER A 746 37.79 -10.22 -47.52
CA SER A 746 38.13 -9.86 -48.90
C SER A 746 39.60 -9.44 -49.02
N LYS A 747 40.05 -9.22 -50.26
CA LYS A 747 41.45 -8.90 -50.61
C LYS A 747 42.41 -10.03 -50.22
N LEU A 748 41.94 -11.27 -50.36
CA LEU A 748 42.77 -12.47 -50.25
C LEU A 748 43.47 -12.73 -51.60
N THR A 749 44.60 -13.43 -51.56
CA THR A 749 45.28 -13.95 -52.75
C THR A 749 44.71 -15.34 -53.09
N GLY A 750 44.45 -15.64 -54.36
CA GLY A 750 43.99 -16.96 -54.79
C GLY A 750 45.00 -18.08 -54.48
N GLY A 751 44.51 -19.31 -54.28
CA GLY A 751 45.35 -20.49 -54.05
C GLY A 751 46.23 -20.45 -52.81
N THR A 752 45.93 -19.59 -51.84
CA THR A 752 46.78 -19.26 -50.68
C THR A 752 46.13 -19.75 -49.39
N ALA A 753 46.92 -20.41 -48.53
CA ALA A 753 46.43 -20.96 -47.26
C ALA A 753 46.36 -19.88 -46.17
N TYR A 754 45.15 -19.60 -45.67
CA TYR A 754 44.90 -18.64 -44.60
C TYR A 754 44.44 -19.34 -43.31
N THR A 755 44.80 -18.75 -42.17
CA THR A 755 44.16 -19.08 -40.88
C THR A 755 43.16 -17.99 -40.54
N PHE A 756 41.87 -18.30 -40.58
CA PHE A 756 40.81 -17.39 -40.17
C PHE A 756 40.55 -17.52 -38.69
N THR A 757 40.63 -16.41 -37.97
CA THR A 757 40.31 -16.32 -36.54
C THR A 757 39.02 -15.54 -36.38
N ILE A 758 37.96 -16.21 -35.92
CA ILE A 758 36.74 -15.55 -35.45
C ILE A 758 36.92 -15.19 -33.99
N THR A 759 36.60 -13.95 -33.63
CA THR A 759 36.53 -13.46 -32.25
C THR A 759 35.11 -13.01 -31.97
N ALA A 760 34.49 -13.53 -30.90
CA ALA A 760 33.27 -12.98 -30.33
C ALA A 760 33.59 -12.35 -28.97
N LYS A 761 33.05 -11.16 -28.67
CA LYS A 761 33.25 -10.44 -27.42
C LYS A 761 31.94 -9.87 -26.88
N ASN A 762 31.65 -10.13 -25.61
CA ASN A 762 30.56 -9.52 -24.85
C ASN A 762 31.13 -8.80 -23.61
N ALA A 763 30.26 -8.36 -22.69
CA ALA A 763 30.66 -7.65 -21.47
C ALA A 763 31.58 -8.47 -20.53
N ALA A 764 31.40 -9.80 -20.46
CA ALA A 764 32.16 -10.68 -19.55
C ALA A 764 33.46 -11.22 -20.13
N GLY A 765 33.70 -11.07 -21.43
CA GLY A 765 34.96 -11.47 -22.05
C GLY A 765 34.86 -11.75 -23.55
N SER A 766 35.86 -12.45 -24.06
CA SER A 766 35.95 -12.82 -25.48
C SER A 766 36.40 -14.27 -25.64
N ALA A 767 35.85 -14.94 -26.66
CA ALA A 767 36.32 -16.25 -27.10
C ALA A 767 36.69 -16.20 -28.58
N THR A 768 37.60 -17.08 -28.96
CA THR A 768 38.06 -17.22 -30.35
C THR A 768 37.87 -18.64 -30.85
N ALA A 769 37.69 -18.77 -32.16
CA ALA A 769 37.76 -20.03 -32.88
C ALA A 769 38.61 -19.82 -34.14
N THR A 770 39.40 -20.83 -34.51
CA THR A 770 40.26 -20.77 -35.70
C THR A 770 39.93 -21.89 -36.67
N ASN A 771 40.03 -21.60 -37.96
CA ASN A 771 39.92 -22.58 -39.03
C ASN A 771 40.96 -22.25 -40.13
N LYS A 772 41.49 -23.27 -40.78
CA LYS A 772 42.46 -23.13 -41.88
C LYS A 772 41.80 -23.58 -43.18
N SER A 773 41.76 -22.67 -44.16
CA SER A 773 41.33 -22.98 -45.52
C SER A 773 42.25 -22.32 -46.52
N THR A 774 42.38 -22.93 -47.69
CA THR A 774 43.02 -22.33 -48.86
C THR A 774 41.94 -21.60 -49.66
N THR A 775 42.23 -20.42 -50.17
CA THR A 775 41.39 -19.76 -51.18
C THR A 775 41.36 -20.59 -52.47
N ASP A 776 40.26 -20.49 -53.22
CA ASP A 776 40.20 -21.09 -54.55
C ASP A 776 41.30 -20.52 -55.45
N TYR A 777 41.76 -21.33 -56.41
CA TYR A 777 42.72 -20.87 -57.41
C TYR A 777 42.02 -19.99 -58.44
N ARG A 778 42.70 -18.94 -58.94
CA ARG A 778 42.31 -18.35 -60.22
C ARG A 778 42.53 -19.41 -61.32
N TYR A 779 41.64 -19.43 -62.30
CA TYR A 779 41.80 -20.17 -63.54
C TYR A 779 41.65 -19.20 -64.70
N GLY A 780 42.32 -19.49 -65.81
CA GLY A 780 42.10 -18.80 -67.08
C GLY A 780 41.87 -19.79 -68.21
N ILE A 781 41.12 -19.37 -69.22
CA ILE A 781 40.87 -20.13 -70.43
C ILE A 781 41.89 -19.72 -71.49
N ALA A 782 42.66 -20.70 -71.99
CA ALA A 782 43.51 -20.53 -73.16
C ALA A 782 42.62 -20.17 -74.36
N THR A 783 42.75 -18.96 -74.89
CA THR A 783 41.79 -18.38 -75.83
C THR A 783 42.48 -17.95 -77.12
N CYS A 784 42.16 -18.67 -78.20
CA CYS A 784 42.59 -18.39 -79.56
C CYS A 784 41.43 -18.79 -80.48
N ASN A 785 40.90 -17.84 -81.25
CA ASN A 785 39.83 -18.05 -82.23
C ASN A 785 40.39 -17.81 -83.63
N ASN A 786 40.23 -18.74 -84.57
CA ASN A 786 40.69 -18.54 -85.93
C ASN A 786 39.97 -17.38 -86.63
N GLY A 787 40.67 -16.67 -87.51
CA GLY A 787 40.04 -15.73 -88.44
C GLY A 787 39.30 -16.45 -89.58
N GLU A 788 38.49 -15.72 -90.35
CA GLU A 788 37.64 -16.33 -91.38
C GLU A 788 38.42 -16.92 -92.58
N ASN A 789 39.64 -16.43 -92.85
CA ASN A 789 40.32 -16.65 -94.13
C ASN A 789 41.85 -16.78 -94.03
N GLY A 790 42.44 -17.47 -95.01
CA GLY A 790 43.88 -17.54 -95.22
C GLY A 790 44.66 -18.16 -94.05
N ASP A 791 45.87 -17.67 -93.81
CA ASP A 791 46.75 -18.20 -92.75
C ASP A 791 46.20 -18.02 -91.33
N THR A 792 45.23 -17.12 -91.13
CA THR A 792 44.54 -16.92 -89.85
C THR A 792 43.49 -17.98 -89.53
N ALA A 793 43.07 -18.76 -90.54
CA ALA A 793 41.95 -19.70 -90.43
C ALA A 793 42.27 -21.03 -89.72
N THR A 794 43.55 -21.31 -89.45
CA THR A 794 43.98 -22.56 -88.79
C THR A 794 45.09 -22.33 -87.73
N TYR A 795 45.18 -21.12 -87.19
CA TYR A 795 46.25 -20.69 -86.27
C TYR A 795 46.09 -21.25 -84.83
N CYS A 796 44.88 -21.72 -84.50
CA CYS A 796 44.49 -22.15 -83.16
C CYS A 796 44.22 -23.66 -83.02
N ASP A 797 44.43 -24.46 -84.08
CA ASP A 797 43.88 -25.82 -84.16
C ASP A 797 44.83 -26.94 -83.70
N LYS A 798 46.14 -26.72 -83.79
CA LYS A 798 47.20 -27.72 -83.59
C LYS A 798 48.54 -27.05 -83.32
N ASP A 799 49.43 -27.76 -82.65
CA ASP A 799 50.82 -27.35 -82.41
C ASP A 799 51.67 -27.54 -83.68
N VAL A 800 52.28 -26.44 -84.15
CA VAL A 800 53.08 -26.28 -85.37
C VAL A 800 54.22 -25.32 -85.05
N THR A 801 55.47 -25.76 -85.17
CA THR A 801 56.65 -24.99 -84.74
C THR A 801 56.67 -23.55 -85.28
N GLY A 802 56.58 -22.57 -84.38
CA GLY A 802 56.63 -21.14 -84.68
C GLY A 802 55.36 -20.51 -85.26
N ARG A 803 54.18 -21.14 -85.10
CA ARG A 803 52.91 -20.61 -85.66
C ARG A 803 51.64 -21.04 -84.90
N ASN A 804 51.57 -20.79 -83.58
CA ASN A 804 50.35 -21.09 -82.80
C ASN A 804 49.96 -19.97 -81.82
N GLY A 805 48.67 -19.88 -81.49
CA GLY A 805 48.19 -19.09 -80.34
C GLY A 805 47.89 -20.01 -79.16
N ASN A 806 48.18 -19.58 -77.92
CA ASN A 806 48.20 -20.39 -76.68
C ASN A 806 49.45 -21.29 -76.50
N GLU A 807 50.59 -20.90 -77.04
CA GLU A 807 51.89 -21.51 -76.73
C GLU A 807 52.29 -21.26 -75.26
N ILE A 808 52.94 -22.24 -74.63
CA ILE A 808 53.32 -22.21 -73.20
C ILE A 808 54.83 -22.45 -73.08
N PHE A 809 55.49 -21.64 -72.26
CA PHE A 809 56.95 -21.51 -72.22
C PHE A 809 57.49 -21.59 -70.79
N SER A 810 58.71 -22.09 -70.63
CA SER A 810 59.43 -22.09 -69.33
C SER A 810 59.97 -20.71 -68.91
N VAL A 811 59.91 -19.73 -69.81
CA VAL A 811 60.31 -18.33 -69.62
C VAL A 811 59.20 -17.37 -70.06
N THR A 812 59.34 -16.08 -69.78
CA THR A 812 58.36 -15.04 -70.16
C THR A 812 58.74 -14.35 -71.49
N GLN A 813 59.01 -15.17 -72.50
CA GLN A 813 59.42 -14.79 -73.86
C GLN A 813 59.03 -15.92 -74.83
N GLN A 814 58.66 -15.61 -76.08
CA GLN A 814 58.35 -16.59 -77.13
C GLN A 814 59.63 -17.22 -77.73
N ASP A 815 60.43 -17.88 -76.89
CA ASP A 815 61.59 -18.68 -77.30
C ASP A 815 61.16 -20.14 -77.58
N ASN A 816 61.24 -20.57 -78.84
CA ASN A 816 60.92 -21.94 -79.26
C ASN A 816 61.75 -22.99 -78.49
N ASP A 817 63.01 -22.72 -78.16
CA ASP A 817 63.87 -23.61 -77.38
C ASP A 817 63.51 -23.62 -75.87
N LYS A 818 62.45 -22.89 -75.47
CA LYS A 818 61.86 -22.88 -74.12
C LYS A 818 60.37 -23.18 -74.10
N GLN A 819 59.74 -23.43 -75.26
CA GLN A 819 58.37 -23.90 -75.34
C GLN A 819 58.25 -25.25 -74.60
N THR A 820 57.30 -25.35 -73.66
CA THR A 820 57.00 -26.58 -72.92
C THR A 820 55.72 -27.25 -73.39
N GLY A 821 55.04 -26.65 -74.37
CA GLY A 821 53.95 -27.22 -75.15
C GLY A 821 52.97 -26.15 -75.61
N TRP A 822 51.72 -26.56 -75.80
CA TRP A 822 50.67 -25.74 -76.38
C TRP A 822 49.30 -26.15 -75.84
N ALA A 823 48.44 -25.18 -75.50
CA ALA A 823 47.12 -25.43 -74.94
C ALA A 823 46.00 -25.18 -75.96
N LYS A 824 45.16 -26.18 -76.21
CA LYS A 824 44.00 -26.05 -77.10
C LYS A 824 43.08 -24.89 -76.69
N PRO A 825 42.44 -24.19 -77.63
CA PRO A 825 41.38 -23.24 -77.30
C PRO A 825 40.34 -23.86 -76.37
N GLY A 826 39.94 -23.13 -75.33
CA GLY A 826 39.04 -23.63 -74.28
C GLY A 826 39.74 -24.40 -73.15
N THR A 827 41.06 -24.62 -73.19
CA THR A 827 41.76 -25.29 -72.09
C THR A 827 41.77 -24.43 -70.84
N ARG A 828 41.15 -24.94 -69.76
CA ARG A 828 41.12 -24.30 -68.43
C ARG A 828 42.42 -24.56 -67.68
N LEU A 829 43.22 -23.52 -67.49
CA LEU A 829 44.54 -23.56 -66.86
C LEU A 829 44.49 -22.88 -65.48
N GLN A 830 45.00 -23.56 -64.45
CA GLN A 830 45.15 -23.00 -63.10
C GLN A 830 46.23 -21.91 -63.12
N ALA A 831 45.88 -20.67 -62.74
CA ALA A 831 46.77 -19.52 -62.73
C ALA A 831 47.31 -19.24 -61.32
N TYR A 832 48.63 -19.09 -61.19
CA TYR A 832 49.30 -18.88 -59.91
C TYR A 832 49.67 -17.42 -59.63
N CYS A 833 50.29 -16.76 -60.60
CA CYS A 833 50.85 -15.42 -60.46
C CYS A 833 51.13 -14.80 -61.85
N LYS A 834 51.39 -13.49 -61.90
CA LYS A 834 51.78 -12.75 -63.11
C LYS A 834 53.23 -12.27 -63.05
N LYS A 835 53.91 -12.25 -64.19
CA LYS A 835 55.29 -11.80 -64.34
C LYS A 835 55.43 -10.95 -65.62
N SER A 836 56.30 -9.95 -65.60
CA SER A 836 56.60 -9.15 -66.80
C SER A 836 57.55 -9.92 -67.74
N GLY A 837 57.43 -9.68 -69.04
CA GLY A 837 58.21 -10.33 -70.08
C GLY A 837 58.08 -9.62 -71.42
N GLU A 838 58.25 -10.37 -72.50
CA GLU A 838 58.06 -9.90 -73.87
C GLU A 838 56.62 -9.45 -74.13
N GLU A 839 56.43 -8.47 -75.02
CA GLU A 839 55.10 -8.00 -75.41
C GLU A 839 54.48 -8.90 -76.48
N VAL A 840 53.39 -9.56 -76.14
CA VAL A 840 52.65 -10.46 -77.05
C VAL A 840 51.31 -9.82 -77.43
N TYR A 841 50.90 -9.98 -78.68
CA TYR A 841 49.68 -9.43 -79.25
C TYR A 841 48.85 -10.53 -79.94
N ALA A 842 47.69 -10.84 -79.38
CA ALA A 842 46.81 -11.90 -79.88
C ALA A 842 45.83 -11.43 -80.96
N TYR A 843 46.19 -10.39 -81.74
CA TYR A 843 45.46 -9.75 -82.85
C TYR A 843 43.94 -10.06 -82.93
N ILE A 844 43.43 -10.63 -84.03
CA ILE A 844 42.02 -11.05 -84.14
C ILE A 844 41.68 -12.28 -83.30
N TYR A 845 42.69 -13.00 -82.80
CA TYR A 845 42.55 -14.32 -82.21
C TYR A 845 42.00 -14.29 -80.77
N ASN A 846 42.30 -13.23 -80.01
CA ASN A 846 41.72 -12.98 -78.69
C ASN A 846 41.44 -11.49 -78.48
N SER A 847 40.49 -10.94 -79.25
CA SER A 847 39.94 -9.59 -79.04
C SER A 847 40.98 -8.47 -78.96
N GLU A 848 42.02 -8.52 -79.80
CA GLU A 848 43.15 -7.57 -79.83
C GLU A 848 43.92 -7.44 -78.50
N LYS A 849 43.84 -8.45 -77.62
CA LYS A 849 44.54 -8.46 -76.32
C LYS A 849 46.05 -8.39 -76.52
N LYS A 850 46.67 -7.32 -76.00
CA LYS A 850 48.10 -7.03 -76.08
C LYS A 850 48.67 -6.84 -74.67
N SER A 851 49.81 -7.47 -74.36
CA SER A 851 50.38 -7.41 -73.02
C SER A 851 51.85 -7.81 -72.95
N THR A 852 52.62 -7.11 -72.11
CA THR A 852 53.94 -7.53 -71.60
C THR A 852 53.86 -8.48 -70.41
N TRP A 853 52.64 -8.77 -69.91
CA TRP A 853 52.45 -9.69 -68.79
C TRP A 853 52.24 -11.12 -69.25
N TRP A 854 52.79 -12.03 -68.47
CA TRP A 854 52.74 -13.47 -68.63
C TRP A 854 52.21 -14.10 -67.35
N VAL A 855 51.29 -15.06 -67.47
CA VAL A 855 50.68 -15.73 -66.32
C VAL A 855 51.35 -17.08 -66.13
N GLN A 856 51.87 -17.34 -64.92
CA GLN A 856 52.35 -18.66 -64.55
C GLN A 856 51.15 -19.58 -64.34
N VAL A 857 51.07 -20.63 -65.16
CA VAL A 857 49.98 -21.62 -65.20
C VAL A 857 50.47 -23.01 -64.83
N ASN A 858 49.54 -23.86 -64.38
CA ASN A 858 49.77 -25.29 -64.23
C ASN A 858 49.65 -25.98 -65.60
N TYR A 859 50.78 -26.17 -66.26
CA TYR A 859 50.89 -26.90 -67.52
C TYR A 859 52.30 -27.51 -67.60
N SER A 860 52.40 -28.85 -67.56
CA SER A 860 53.68 -29.57 -67.46
C SER A 860 54.60 -29.03 -66.35
N GLY A 861 54.01 -28.67 -65.20
CA GLY A 861 54.67 -27.91 -64.13
C GLY A 861 54.24 -26.44 -64.11
N LYS A 862 55.11 -25.56 -63.60
CA LYS A 862 54.87 -24.12 -63.45
C LYS A 862 55.51 -23.33 -64.60
N ASN A 863 54.82 -23.30 -65.74
CA ASN A 863 55.26 -22.62 -66.96
C ASN A 863 54.39 -21.38 -67.21
N TYR A 864 54.73 -20.55 -68.19
CA TYR A 864 54.09 -19.27 -68.46
C TYR A 864 53.36 -19.28 -69.81
N ILE A 865 52.16 -18.71 -69.82
CA ILE A 865 51.41 -18.36 -71.04
C ILE A 865 51.33 -16.83 -71.12
N PRO A 866 51.46 -16.19 -72.30
CA PRO A 866 51.26 -14.76 -72.43
C PRO A 866 49.84 -14.36 -72.03
N TRP A 867 49.67 -13.22 -71.36
CA TRP A 867 48.35 -12.72 -70.96
C TRP A 867 47.44 -12.43 -72.16
N ALA A 868 48.04 -12.16 -73.33
CA ALA A 868 47.36 -12.06 -74.62
C ALA A 868 46.57 -13.33 -74.99
N TRP A 869 47.02 -14.53 -74.56
CA TRP A 869 46.44 -15.83 -74.92
C TRP A 869 45.61 -16.50 -73.81
N LEU A 870 45.41 -15.83 -72.67
CA LEU A 870 44.71 -16.38 -71.51
C LEU A 870 43.68 -15.38 -71.00
N ASN A 871 42.42 -15.79 -70.84
CA ASN A 871 41.37 -14.94 -70.24
C ASN A 871 40.98 -15.47 -68.86
N LEU A 872 40.98 -14.62 -67.81
CA LEU A 872 40.68 -15.07 -66.43
C LEU A 872 39.18 -15.30 -66.20
N GLU A 873 38.89 -16.36 -65.44
CA GLU A 873 37.53 -16.66 -64.99
C GLU A 873 37.09 -15.74 -63.84
N GLY A 874 35.87 -15.22 -63.94
CA GLY A 874 35.26 -14.31 -62.96
C GLY A 874 35.54 -12.81 -63.22
N GLY A 875 36.18 -12.48 -64.34
CA GLY A 875 36.58 -11.12 -64.72
C GLY A 875 38.02 -11.15 -65.22
N ASP A 876 38.27 -10.52 -66.37
CA ASP A 876 39.59 -10.54 -67.04
C ASP A 876 40.59 -9.56 -66.39
N GLU A 877 40.54 -9.43 -65.06
CA GLU A 877 41.32 -8.46 -64.29
C GLU A 877 42.66 -9.07 -63.88
N LEU A 878 43.70 -8.75 -64.66
CA LEU A 878 45.08 -9.11 -64.34
C LEU A 878 45.55 -8.60 -62.96
N ALA A 879 44.87 -7.60 -62.38
CA ALA A 879 45.12 -7.13 -61.02
C ALA A 879 45.03 -8.27 -59.97
N ASP A 880 44.12 -9.22 -60.18
CA ASP A 880 43.73 -10.27 -59.21
C ASP A 880 44.75 -11.41 -59.06
N LEU A 881 45.81 -11.43 -59.89
CA LEU A 881 46.95 -12.35 -59.74
C LEU A 881 48.10 -11.69 -58.95
N PRO A 882 48.72 -12.37 -57.97
CA PRO A 882 49.93 -11.88 -57.30
C PRO A 882 51.12 -11.82 -58.28
N ALA A 883 52.19 -11.12 -57.93
CA ALA A 883 53.43 -11.16 -58.70
C ALA A 883 54.16 -12.51 -58.54
N CYS A 884 54.84 -12.96 -59.60
CA CYS A 884 55.90 -13.98 -59.54
C CYS A 884 57.29 -13.33 -59.43
#